data_AF-A0A3D9GTS7-F1
#
_entry.id   AF-A0A3D9GTS7-F1
#
_cell.length_a   1.000
_cell.length_b   1.000
_cell.length_c   1.000
_cell.angle_alpha   90.00
_cell.angle_beta   90.00
_cell.angle_gamma   90.00
#
_symmetry.space_group_name_H-M   'P 1'
#
loop_
_entity.id
_entity.type
_entity.pdbx_description
1 polymer ?
#
loop_
_entity_poly.entity_id
_entity_poly.type
_entity_poly.pdbx_seq_one_letter_code
_entity_poly.pdbx_strand_id
1 'polypeptide(L)'
;MELFEFILLMLAAVSLSNLVNRFIPSVSVPIIQIVLGMLITWLPLHFELKLNPELFLLLFIAPLLFNDGRQADKEALWKLKKPILLLALGLVFVTVAVVGYFLNWLLPVIPLAASFALAAALAPTDAVAVGALEQKVKIPHQTMQILEGESLINDASGLVSFQFAVAAMVTGVFSFKTASVSFISISLGGVVLGLLLTLVKYGLVKWLRRLGMENVTLHMLIEILTPFVIFMAAEELGVNGILAVVAAGIAHSFGYKKMNPEVAKLRVVSKSTWSVIIFVLNGLVFLLLGTQLPDIIQTIWNSAEIGNLKVIMYTLLLTAAVLGLRFIWAILMDMVEGTKPRDPWRLRVKKALILSLSGVRGTITLASTMSLPLFLSDGTAFPARDLIIFLAAGVILWTLLASNYLLPLLLGKETLTEQEEEEVQAKIEILRNVVNGLNELTTDQNRLAIAQIINTYTSRIKSLRKEEKNDKVQRALGLSILKWERENTLHAVQKKEVNPVTAYRYLKRINQLLFMHTGDVRYKKELFPVKQWIEVFGMLHPARLSIRQRRAELAKLRLQNTAYVIKELNALLAKGETDMESVNSLILQYERTLLLLTRNESDTYNREEFDIMMQELARVGIQLERDNIQTMFETGRISRQGMKEMKRDILFMEHDLREETG
;
A
#
# COMPACT_ATOMS: atom_id res chain seq x y z
N MET A 1 31.26 -9.19 16.22
CA MET A 1 30.02 -9.82 16.71
C MET A 1 28.97 -8.76 17.02
N GLU A 2 29.28 -7.73 17.82
CA GLU A 2 28.33 -6.66 18.21
C GLU A 2 27.67 -5.92 17.03
N LEU A 3 28.42 -5.48 16.02
CA LEU A 3 27.84 -4.86 14.80
C LEU A 3 26.83 -5.79 14.11
N PHE A 4 27.13 -7.08 14.03
CA PHE A 4 26.27 -8.05 13.37
C PHE A 4 24.98 -8.30 14.17
N GLU A 5 25.10 -8.44 15.49
CA GLU A 5 23.96 -8.55 16.40
C GLU A 5 23.06 -7.30 16.33
N PHE A 6 23.67 -6.11 16.28
CA PHE A 6 22.95 -4.85 16.10
C PHE A 6 22.18 -4.80 14.77
N ILE A 7 22.82 -5.18 13.65
CA ILE A 7 22.16 -5.25 12.35
C ILE A 7 20.99 -6.24 12.37
N LEU A 8 21.17 -7.42 12.97
CA LEU A 8 20.10 -8.41 13.09
C LEU A 8 18.94 -7.91 13.94
N LEU A 9 19.23 -7.24 15.06
CA LEU A 9 18.22 -6.62 15.91
C LEU A 9 17.43 -5.56 15.14
N MET A 10 18.11 -4.72 14.37
CA MET A 10 17.49 -3.70 13.53
C MET A 10 16.57 -4.32 12.47
N LEU A 11 17.01 -5.37 11.78
CA LEU A 11 16.18 -6.09 10.81
C LEU A 11 14.96 -6.77 11.47
N ALA A 12 15.14 -7.33 12.66
CA ALA A 12 14.05 -7.90 13.45
C ALA A 12 13.05 -6.81 13.87
N ALA A 13 13.52 -5.63 14.29
CA ALA A 13 12.67 -4.49 14.63
C ALA A 13 11.91 -3.92 13.42
N VAL A 14 12.53 -3.85 12.24
CA VAL A 14 11.84 -3.51 10.98
C VAL A 14 10.70 -4.50 10.74
N SER A 15 10.95 -5.79 10.89
CA SER A 15 9.94 -6.83 10.70
C SER A 15 8.81 -6.74 11.73
N LEU A 16 9.16 -6.50 13.01
CA LEU A 16 8.22 -6.32 14.10
C LEU A 16 7.32 -5.09 13.91
N SER A 17 7.83 -4.02 13.28
CA SER A 17 7.06 -2.79 13.05
C SER A 17 5.78 -3.03 12.25
N ASN A 18 5.82 -3.90 11.23
CA ASN A 18 4.64 -4.29 10.46
C ASN A 18 3.64 -5.10 11.29
N LEU A 19 4.12 -5.98 12.17
CA LEU A 19 3.25 -6.74 13.06
C LEU A 19 2.55 -5.82 14.06
N VAL A 20 3.27 -4.86 14.65
CA VAL A 20 2.71 -3.87 15.57
C VAL A 20 1.70 -2.97 14.87
N ASN A 21 1.97 -2.55 13.63
CA ASN A 21 1.04 -1.76 12.83
C ASN A 21 -0.31 -2.46 12.62
N ARG A 22 -0.33 -3.80 12.53
CA ARG A 22 -1.57 -4.58 12.46
C ARG A 22 -2.43 -4.47 13.73
N PHE A 23 -1.81 -4.30 14.90
CA PHE A 23 -2.51 -4.12 16.17
C PHE A 23 -2.89 -2.66 16.43
N ILE A 24 -2.10 -1.70 15.94
CA ILE A 24 -2.31 -0.26 16.11
C ILE A 24 -2.35 0.42 14.73
N PRO A 25 -3.41 0.19 13.92
CA PRO A 25 -3.49 0.74 12.57
C PRO A 25 -3.62 2.27 12.55
N SER A 26 -3.89 2.91 13.70
CA SER A 26 -3.95 4.37 13.81
C SER A 26 -2.59 5.06 13.68
N VAL A 27 -1.47 4.36 13.89
CA VAL A 27 -0.10 4.92 13.83
C VAL A 27 0.60 4.45 12.56
N SER A 28 1.36 5.32 11.88
CA SER A 28 2.08 4.95 10.65
C SER A 28 3.32 4.09 10.98
N VAL A 29 3.72 3.23 10.04
CA VAL A 29 4.89 2.35 10.23
C VAL A 29 6.17 3.12 10.56
N PRO A 30 6.50 4.26 9.92
CA PRO A 30 7.67 5.07 10.30
C PRO A 30 7.68 5.51 11.77
N ILE A 31 6.53 5.93 12.32
CA ILE A 31 6.43 6.34 13.73
C ILE A 31 6.71 5.13 14.64
N ILE A 32 6.17 3.96 14.31
CA ILE A 32 6.41 2.72 15.04
C ILE A 32 7.91 2.38 15.00
N GLN A 33 8.56 2.52 13.84
CA GLN A 33 10.00 2.27 13.68
C GLN A 33 10.84 3.22 14.54
N ILE A 34 10.53 4.51 14.58
CA ILE A 34 11.26 5.47 15.44
C ILE A 34 11.11 5.07 16.92
N VAL A 35 9.89 4.72 17.36
CA VAL A 35 9.65 4.30 18.74
C VAL A 35 10.40 3.00 19.06
N LEU A 36 10.38 2.01 18.17
CA LEU A 36 11.15 0.77 18.36
C LEU A 36 12.66 1.04 18.43
N GLY A 37 13.17 1.96 17.62
CA GLY A 37 14.57 2.39 17.65
C GLY A 37 14.94 3.02 18.99
N MET A 38 14.05 3.85 19.55
CA MET A 38 14.23 4.43 20.88
C MET A 38 14.26 3.33 21.96
N LEU A 39 13.37 2.34 21.88
CA LEU A 39 13.35 1.22 22.83
C LEU A 39 14.60 0.33 22.76
N ILE A 40 15.24 0.21 21.60
CA ILE A 40 16.50 -0.54 21.44
C ILE A 40 17.61 0.05 22.32
N THR A 41 17.64 1.37 22.54
CA THR A 41 18.66 2.02 23.38
C THR A 41 18.62 1.61 24.85
N TRP A 42 17.49 1.07 25.33
CA TRP A 42 17.38 0.56 26.71
C TRP A 42 17.94 -0.85 26.87
N LEU A 43 18.23 -1.54 25.76
CA LEU A 43 18.94 -2.80 25.82
C LEU A 43 20.42 -2.51 26.13
N PRO A 44 21.09 -3.33 26.96
CA PRO A 44 22.49 -3.17 27.32
C PRO A 44 23.43 -3.59 26.16
N LEU A 45 23.22 -3.04 24.97
CA LEU A 45 24.01 -3.27 23.77
C LEU A 45 24.89 -2.03 23.53
N HIS A 46 26.20 -2.18 23.73
CA HIS A 46 27.17 -1.07 23.71
C HIS A 46 27.70 -0.76 22.29
N PHE A 47 26.85 -0.75 21.27
CA PHE A 47 27.29 -0.52 19.90
C PHE A 47 26.83 0.83 19.33
N GLU A 48 27.76 1.77 19.19
CA GLU A 48 27.56 3.01 18.44
C GLU A 48 27.90 2.81 16.96
N LEU A 49 26.88 2.83 16.10
CA LEU A 49 27.08 2.75 14.65
C LEU A 49 27.61 4.09 14.10
N LYS A 50 28.95 4.25 14.08
CA LYS A 50 29.63 5.38 13.42
C LYS A 50 29.76 5.09 11.92
N LEU A 51 28.73 5.43 11.15
CA LEU A 51 28.80 5.35 9.68
C LEU A 51 29.56 6.56 9.12
N ASN A 52 30.51 6.29 8.22
CA ASN A 52 31.07 7.32 7.36
C ASN A 52 29.94 7.92 6.50
N PRO A 53 29.80 9.27 6.44
CA PRO A 53 28.89 9.96 5.52
C PRO A 53 28.80 9.38 4.11
N GLU A 54 29.93 9.08 3.48
CA GLU A 54 29.98 8.54 2.11
C GLU A 54 29.37 7.15 2.03
N LEU A 55 29.67 6.30 3.02
CA LEU A 55 29.08 4.95 3.12
C LEU A 55 27.58 5.03 3.36
N PHE A 56 27.11 6.02 4.11
CA PHE A 56 25.68 6.26 4.33
C PHE A 56 24.97 6.61 3.01
N LEU A 57 25.54 7.56 2.24
CA LEU A 57 25.01 7.95 0.94
C LEU A 57 24.98 6.76 -0.04
N LEU A 58 26.07 5.98 -0.08
CA LEU A 58 26.17 4.79 -0.92
C LEU A 58 25.15 3.71 -0.53
N LEU A 59 25.02 3.40 0.77
CA LEU A 59 24.21 2.27 1.25
C LEU A 59 22.71 2.55 1.21
N PHE A 60 22.29 3.77 1.56
CA PHE A 60 20.89 4.13 1.69
C PHE A 60 20.41 4.98 0.51
N ILE A 61 21.08 6.09 0.23
CA ILE A 61 20.57 7.09 -0.72
C ILE A 61 20.64 6.60 -2.17
N ALA A 62 21.76 6.03 -2.61
CA ALA A 62 21.91 5.55 -3.97
C ALA A 62 20.79 4.54 -4.38
N PRO A 63 20.54 3.45 -3.64
CA PRO A 63 19.46 2.53 -4.01
C PRO A 63 18.05 3.14 -3.91
N LEU A 64 17.79 4.04 -2.95
CA LEU A 64 16.50 4.73 -2.83
C LEU A 64 16.22 5.56 -4.09
N LEU A 65 17.15 6.46 -4.44
CA LEU A 65 17.00 7.36 -5.59
C LEU A 65 16.96 6.63 -6.93
N PHE A 66 17.72 5.54 -7.07
CA PHE A 66 17.65 4.70 -8.26
C PHE A 66 16.27 4.09 -8.44
N ASN A 67 15.69 3.58 -7.34
CA ASN A 67 14.36 2.98 -7.34
C ASN A 67 13.28 4.03 -7.67
N ASP A 68 13.39 5.23 -7.12
CA ASP A 68 12.44 6.30 -7.40
C ASP A 68 12.47 6.70 -8.88
N GLY A 69 13.67 6.88 -9.44
CA GLY A 69 13.85 7.16 -10.87
C GLY A 69 13.30 6.05 -11.76
N ARG A 70 13.36 4.80 -11.30
CA ARG A 70 12.84 3.66 -12.01
C ARG A 70 11.31 3.58 -12.00
N GLN A 71 10.68 3.90 -10.87
CA GLN A 71 9.22 3.79 -10.71
C GLN A 71 8.45 4.96 -11.35
N ALA A 72 9.13 6.04 -11.70
CA ALA A 72 8.58 7.23 -12.32
C ALA A 72 7.61 6.96 -13.50
N ASP A 73 6.35 7.36 -13.36
CA ASP A 73 5.36 7.32 -14.47
C ASP A 73 5.58 8.51 -15.42
N LYS A 74 6.13 8.20 -16.59
CA LYS A 74 6.46 9.17 -17.63
C LYS A 74 5.27 9.92 -18.19
N GLU A 75 4.13 9.24 -18.37
CA GLU A 75 2.95 9.88 -18.92
C GLU A 75 2.40 10.89 -17.91
N ALA A 76 2.38 10.52 -16.62
CA ALA A 76 1.99 11.41 -15.53
C ALA A 76 2.97 12.59 -15.37
N LEU A 77 4.28 12.32 -15.31
CA LEU A 77 5.33 13.34 -15.22
C LEU A 77 5.23 14.36 -16.36
N TRP A 78 5.00 13.91 -17.59
CA TRP A 78 4.91 14.83 -18.74
C TRP A 78 3.64 15.67 -18.71
N LYS A 79 2.51 15.08 -18.32
CA LYS A 79 1.23 15.79 -18.18
C LYS A 79 1.27 16.83 -17.05
N LEU A 80 1.94 16.51 -15.94
CA LEU A 80 2.01 17.33 -14.73
C LEU A 80 3.37 18.02 -14.56
N LYS A 81 4.13 18.18 -15.64
CA LYS A 81 5.51 18.71 -15.59
C LYS A 81 5.63 20.08 -14.94
N LYS A 82 4.65 20.97 -15.15
CA LYS A 82 4.66 22.33 -14.58
C LYS A 82 4.55 22.31 -13.05
N PRO A 83 3.49 21.75 -12.45
CA PRO A 83 3.38 21.70 -10.98
C PRO A 83 4.52 20.90 -10.36
N ILE A 84 4.94 19.79 -10.98
CA ILE A 84 6.05 18.97 -10.48
C ILE A 84 7.36 19.77 -10.48
N LEU A 85 7.73 20.45 -11.57
CA LEU A 85 8.99 21.22 -11.60
C LEU A 85 8.95 22.43 -10.65
N LEU A 86 7.79 23.09 -10.53
CA LEU A 86 7.64 24.21 -9.60
C LEU A 86 7.73 23.75 -8.13
N LEU A 87 7.26 22.55 -7.78
CA LEU A 87 7.44 21.99 -6.43
C LEU A 87 8.86 21.45 -6.25
N ALA A 88 9.34 20.64 -7.18
CA ALA A 88 10.57 19.90 -7.01
C ALA A 88 11.86 20.69 -7.25
N LEU A 89 11.80 21.85 -7.90
CA LEU A 89 12.94 22.76 -8.04
C LEU A 89 12.62 24.14 -7.45
N GLY A 90 11.49 24.73 -7.87
CA GLY A 90 11.12 26.08 -7.45
C GLY A 90 10.98 26.19 -5.93
N LEU A 91 10.11 25.39 -5.33
CA LEU A 91 9.90 25.39 -3.88
C LEU A 91 11.18 25.00 -3.13
N VAL A 92 12.00 24.09 -3.66
CA VAL A 92 13.25 23.66 -3.01
C VAL A 92 14.20 24.82 -2.85
N PHE A 93 14.53 25.54 -3.93
CA PHE A 93 15.45 26.69 -3.84
C PHE A 93 14.88 27.81 -2.97
N VAL A 94 13.57 28.05 -3.05
CA VAL A 94 12.90 29.03 -2.18
C VAL A 94 12.95 28.58 -0.71
N THR A 95 12.78 27.29 -0.43
CA THR A 95 12.87 26.72 0.92
C THR A 95 14.29 26.85 1.45
N VAL A 96 15.31 26.48 0.67
CA VAL A 96 16.71 26.64 1.06
C VAL A 96 17.01 28.09 1.44
N ALA A 97 16.63 29.04 0.57
CA ALA A 97 16.88 30.45 0.81
C ALA A 97 16.11 30.98 2.03
N VAL A 98 14.78 30.87 2.02
CA VAL A 98 13.90 31.46 3.04
C VAL A 98 14.11 30.79 4.39
N VAL A 99 14.10 29.46 4.45
CA VAL A 99 14.25 28.72 5.70
C VAL A 99 15.68 28.81 6.21
N GLY A 100 16.69 28.85 5.33
CA GLY A 100 18.08 29.03 5.75
C GLY A 100 18.34 30.39 6.41
N TYR A 101 17.85 31.48 5.83
CA TYR A 101 17.94 32.80 6.47
C TYR A 101 17.09 32.88 7.75
N PHE A 102 15.88 32.32 7.73
CA PHE A 102 15.01 32.27 8.90
C PHE A 102 15.67 31.51 10.06
N LEU A 103 16.32 30.37 9.78
CA LEU A 103 17.01 29.56 10.76
C LEU A 103 18.23 30.28 11.34
N ASN A 104 19.06 30.91 10.51
CA ASN A 104 20.20 31.67 11.00
C ASN A 104 19.77 32.89 11.85
N TRP A 105 18.66 33.53 11.48
CA TRP A 105 18.06 34.59 12.30
C TRP A 105 17.53 34.06 13.64
N LEU A 106 16.88 32.89 13.63
CA LEU A 106 16.32 32.27 14.83
C LEU A 106 17.39 31.70 15.77
N LEU A 107 18.45 31.13 15.20
CA LEU A 107 19.57 30.49 15.89
C LEU A 107 20.91 30.97 15.31
N PRO A 108 21.39 32.16 15.71
CA PRO A 108 22.63 32.74 15.20
C PRO A 108 23.89 31.91 15.50
N VAL A 109 23.81 30.98 16.46
CA VAL A 109 24.87 30.01 16.76
C VAL A 109 25.15 29.05 15.59
N ILE A 110 24.17 28.84 14.71
CA ILE A 110 24.33 28.03 13.50
C ILE A 110 24.82 28.95 12.38
N PRO A 111 26.01 28.72 11.82
CA PRO A 111 26.51 29.50 10.68
C PRO A 111 25.53 29.48 9.50
N LEU A 112 25.54 30.55 8.69
CA LEU A 112 24.60 30.68 7.58
C LEU A 112 24.68 29.52 6.58
N ALA A 113 25.90 29.06 6.26
CA ALA A 113 26.11 27.91 5.38
C ALA A 113 25.53 26.61 5.96
N ALA A 114 25.73 26.35 7.26
CA ALA A 114 25.12 25.22 7.96
C ALA A 114 23.58 25.34 8.03
N SER A 115 23.06 26.56 8.12
CA SER A 115 21.61 26.84 8.09
C SER A 115 21.01 26.52 6.71
N PHE A 116 21.71 26.88 5.63
CA PHE A 116 21.34 26.46 4.27
C PHE A 116 21.43 24.94 4.09
N ALA A 117 22.40 24.27 4.71
CA ALA A 117 22.50 22.82 4.68
C ALA A 117 21.28 22.19 5.35
N LEU A 118 20.91 22.63 6.55
CA LEU A 118 19.70 22.13 7.21
C LEU A 118 18.44 22.41 6.38
N ALA A 119 18.28 23.63 5.85
CA ALA A 119 17.13 23.96 5.00
C ALA A 119 17.07 23.09 3.73
N ALA A 120 18.22 22.79 3.12
CA ALA A 120 18.32 21.90 1.97
C ALA A 120 18.01 20.45 2.29
N ALA A 121 18.39 19.96 3.47
CA ALA A 121 17.99 18.63 3.93
C ALA A 121 16.49 18.53 4.25
N LEU A 122 15.86 19.62 4.71
CA LEU A 122 14.42 19.68 5.05
C LEU A 122 13.50 19.92 3.84
N ALA A 123 14.05 20.32 2.70
CA ALA A 123 13.29 20.63 1.49
C ALA A 123 12.73 19.37 0.77
N PRO A 124 13.48 18.26 0.63
CA PRO A 124 12.98 16.97 0.19
C PRO A 124 11.75 16.49 0.95
N THR A 125 10.77 15.95 0.23
CA THR A 125 9.58 15.31 0.79
C THR A 125 9.51 13.86 0.37
N ASP A 126 9.15 12.98 1.29
CA ASP A 126 9.14 11.54 1.13
C ASP A 126 7.72 11.05 0.80
N ALA A 127 7.49 10.77 -0.50
CA ALA A 127 6.22 10.23 -0.97
C ALA A 127 5.95 8.80 -0.44
N VAL A 128 6.98 8.03 -0.07
CA VAL A 128 6.82 6.66 0.45
C VAL A 128 6.21 6.67 1.84
N ALA A 129 6.65 7.60 2.69
CA ALA A 129 6.07 7.79 4.03
C ALA A 129 4.58 8.18 3.96
N VAL A 130 4.18 8.93 2.93
CA VAL A 130 2.80 9.34 2.67
C VAL A 130 1.99 8.20 2.06
N GLY A 131 2.58 7.42 1.15
CA GLY A 131 2.01 6.19 0.60
C GLY A 131 1.61 5.19 1.69
N ALA A 132 2.41 5.11 2.77
CA ALA A 132 2.05 4.29 3.94
C ALA A 132 0.78 4.77 4.67
N LEU A 133 0.38 6.04 4.48
CA LEU A 133 -0.88 6.60 5.00
C LEU A 133 -2.07 6.40 4.04
N GLU A 134 -1.85 6.06 2.76
CA GLU A 134 -2.94 5.83 1.79
C GLU A 134 -3.88 4.70 2.21
N GLN A 135 -3.39 3.73 2.99
CA GLN A 135 -4.23 2.67 3.57
C GLN A 135 -5.31 3.23 4.51
N LYS A 136 -5.10 4.42 5.08
CA LYS A 136 -6.02 5.07 6.03
C LYS A 136 -6.91 6.10 5.35
N VAL A 137 -6.40 6.78 4.33
CA VAL A 137 -7.09 7.88 3.67
C VAL A 137 -6.76 7.88 2.18
N LYS A 138 -7.79 7.85 1.34
CA LYS A 138 -7.61 8.01 -0.11
C LYS A 138 -7.18 9.45 -0.41
N ILE A 139 -5.92 9.63 -0.79
CA ILE A 139 -5.44 10.87 -1.38
C ILE A 139 -5.90 10.88 -2.84
N PRO A 140 -6.43 12.01 -3.37
CA PRO A 140 -6.83 12.09 -4.76
C PRO A 140 -5.70 11.66 -5.70
N HIS A 141 -6.01 10.83 -6.69
CA HIS A 141 -4.99 10.20 -7.53
C HIS A 141 -4.04 11.20 -8.20
N GLN A 142 -4.57 12.35 -8.65
CA GLN A 142 -3.74 13.42 -9.21
C GLN A 142 -2.78 14.02 -8.17
N THR A 143 -3.20 14.19 -6.92
CA THR A 143 -2.34 14.68 -5.83
C THR A 143 -1.22 13.68 -5.55
N MET A 144 -1.53 12.38 -5.53
CA MET A 144 -0.51 11.34 -5.36
C MET A 144 0.51 11.34 -6.50
N GLN A 145 0.07 11.45 -7.76
CA GLN A 145 0.96 11.56 -8.92
C GLN A 145 1.87 12.80 -8.85
N ILE A 146 1.36 13.93 -8.34
CA ILE A 146 2.18 15.13 -8.12
C ILE A 146 3.21 14.88 -7.02
N LEU A 147 2.83 14.27 -5.89
CA LEU A 147 3.72 13.98 -4.76
C LEU A 147 4.82 12.99 -5.15
N GLU A 148 4.50 11.91 -5.87
CA GLU A 148 5.47 10.95 -6.38
C GLU A 148 6.46 11.61 -7.36
N GLY A 149 5.94 12.41 -8.30
CA GLY A 149 6.76 13.12 -9.26
C GLY A 149 7.62 14.21 -8.63
N GLU A 150 7.12 14.86 -7.58
CA GLU A 150 7.87 15.83 -6.79
C GLU A 150 9.01 15.16 -6.02
N SER A 151 8.72 14.13 -5.22
CA SER A 151 9.71 13.40 -4.42
C SER A 151 10.92 13.01 -5.27
N LEU A 152 10.67 12.44 -6.45
CA LEU A 152 11.71 12.02 -7.40
C LEU A 152 12.76 13.11 -7.71
N ILE A 153 12.33 14.33 -7.99
CA ILE A 153 13.21 15.42 -8.44
C ILE A 153 13.69 16.25 -7.24
N ASN A 154 12.83 16.44 -6.24
CA ASN A 154 13.10 17.23 -5.05
C ASN A 154 14.27 16.61 -4.28
N ASP A 155 14.27 15.29 -4.09
CA ASP A 155 15.31 14.57 -3.38
C ASP A 155 16.72 14.85 -3.96
N ALA A 156 16.84 14.81 -5.29
CA ALA A 156 18.08 15.14 -5.97
C ALA A 156 18.46 16.62 -5.79
N SER A 157 17.52 17.53 -6.00
CA SER A 157 17.78 18.98 -5.92
C SER A 157 18.10 19.47 -4.50
N GLY A 158 17.46 18.90 -3.48
CA GLY A 158 17.69 19.19 -2.07
C GLY A 158 19.06 18.66 -1.63
N LEU A 159 19.40 17.42 -1.97
CA LEU A 159 20.69 16.84 -1.63
C LEU A 159 21.86 17.53 -2.33
N VAL A 160 21.67 17.93 -3.59
CA VAL A 160 22.60 18.79 -4.31
C VAL A 160 22.79 20.13 -3.58
N SER A 161 21.70 20.80 -3.22
CA SER A 161 21.76 22.07 -2.48
C SER A 161 22.46 21.91 -1.12
N PHE A 162 22.23 20.78 -0.47
CA PHE A 162 22.89 20.39 0.78
C PHE A 162 24.40 20.26 0.60
N GLN A 163 24.87 19.55 -0.43
CA GLN A 163 26.29 19.41 -0.73
C GLN A 163 26.96 20.77 -0.96
N PHE A 164 26.30 21.72 -1.63
CA PHE A 164 26.84 23.08 -1.78
C PHE A 164 26.97 23.81 -0.46
N ALA A 165 25.94 23.73 0.37
CA ALA A 165 25.94 24.40 1.66
C ALA A 165 27.03 23.83 2.57
N VAL A 166 27.23 22.51 2.56
CA VAL A 166 28.32 21.83 3.29
C VAL A 166 29.68 22.21 2.71
N ALA A 167 29.86 22.20 1.38
CA ALA A 167 31.10 22.59 0.74
C ALA A 167 31.47 24.05 1.07
N ALA A 168 30.50 24.96 1.05
CA ALA A 168 30.69 26.36 1.44
C ALA A 168 31.09 26.49 2.92
N MET A 169 30.51 25.65 3.79
CA MET A 169 30.86 25.60 5.22
C MET A 169 32.28 25.09 5.44
N VAL A 170 32.67 24.03 4.73
CA VAL A 170 33.97 23.35 4.88
C VAL A 170 35.11 24.18 4.29
N THR A 171 34.90 24.82 3.15
CA THR A 171 35.94 25.59 2.44
C THR A 171 36.02 27.05 2.88
N GLY A 172 34.98 27.61 3.52
CA GLY A 172 34.91 29.01 3.95
C GLY A 172 34.87 30.04 2.82
N VAL A 173 35.00 29.62 1.56
CA VAL A 173 35.05 30.50 0.38
C VAL A 173 33.85 30.18 -0.52
N PHE A 174 32.89 31.10 -0.58
CA PHE A 174 31.77 30.99 -1.51
C PHE A 174 31.90 32.03 -2.62
N SER A 175 32.25 31.58 -3.82
CA SER A 175 32.10 32.36 -5.05
C SER A 175 30.86 31.87 -5.79
N PHE A 176 29.79 32.66 -5.79
CA PHE A 176 28.53 32.30 -6.46
C PHE A 176 28.75 31.91 -7.94
N LYS A 177 29.62 32.64 -8.65
CA LYS A 177 29.94 32.37 -10.06
C LYS A 177 30.71 31.07 -10.24
N THR A 178 31.77 30.85 -9.46
CA THR A 178 32.59 29.64 -9.56
C THR A 178 31.81 28.40 -9.12
N ALA A 179 31.04 28.52 -8.03
CA ALA A 179 30.15 27.47 -7.54
C ALA A 179 29.07 27.12 -8.56
N SER A 180 28.45 28.10 -9.22
CA SER A 180 27.42 27.85 -10.24
C SER A 180 27.97 27.14 -11.48
N VAL A 181 29.18 27.50 -11.94
CA VAL A 181 29.81 26.84 -13.10
C VAL A 181 30.25 25.42 -12.75
N SER A 182 30.93 25.25 -11.61
CA SER A 182 31.35 23.94 -11.09
C SER A 182 30.14 23.03 -10.85
N PHE A 183 29.04 23.58 -10.36
CA PHE A 183 27.79 22.86 -10.20
C PHE A 183 27.28 22.29 -11.52
N ILE A 184 27.14 23.13 -12.54
CA ILE A 184 26.63 22.71 -13.84
C ILE A 184 27.55 21.64 -14.43
N SER A 185 28.88 21.79 -14.33
CA SER A 185 29.83 20.80 -14.86
C SER A 185 29.77 19.45 -14.12
N ILE A 186 29.82 19.45 -12.79
CA ILE A 186 29.82 18.22 -11.97
C ILE A 186 28.47 17.51 -12.09
N SER A 187 27.37 18.27 -12.15
CA SER A 187 26.01 17.75 -12.31
C SER A 187 25.76 17.17 -13.68
N LEU A 188 26.14 17.90 -14.74
CA LEU A 188 26.02 17.40 -16.10
C LEU A 188 26.91 16.17 -16.31
N GLY A 189 28.13 16.18 -15.75
CA GLY A 189 29.03 15.03 -15.72
C GLY A 189 28.38 13.81 -15.07
N GLY A 190 27.75 13.99 -13.90
CA GLY A 190 27.00 12.93 -13.20
C GLY A 190 25.87 12.37 -14.07
N VAL A 191 25.02 13.24 -14.63
CA VAL A 191 23.92 12.82 -15.52
C VAL A 191 24.43 12.04 -16.73
N VAL A 192 25.44 12.57 -17.44
CA VAL A 192 26.03 11.92 -18.62
C VAL A 192 26.61 10.56 -18.26
N LEU A 193 27.36 10.46 -17.15
CA LEU A 193 27.94 9.21 -16.70
C LEU A 193 26.86 8.18 -16.33
N GLY A 194 25.82 8.59 -15.59
CA GLY A 194 24.69 7.73 -15.24
C GLY A 194 23.96 7.16 -16.46
N LEU A 195 23.73 8.00 -17.47
CA LEU A 195 23.16 7.57 -18.76
C LEU A 195 24.09 6.58 -19.48
N LEU A 196 25.40 6.89 -19.55
CA LEU A 196 26.40 6.04 -20.22
C LEU A 196 26.50 4.67 -19.56
N LEU A 197 26.64 4.61 -18.23
CA LEU A 197 26.72 3.35 -17.49
C LEU A 197 25.44 2.53 -17.61
N THR A 198 24.29 3.18 -17.71
CA THR A 198 23.02 2.50 -17.98
C THR A 198 22.96 1.90 -19.39
N LEU A 199 23.50 2.60 -20.39
CA LEU A 199 23.63 2.06 -21.75
C LEU A 199 24.58 0.86 -21.79
N VAL A 200 25.71 0.92 -21.07
CA VAL A 200 26.65 -0.20 -20.92
C VAL A 200 25.96 -1.39 -20.26
N LYS A 201 25.20 -1.18 -19.18
CA LYS A 201 24.37 -2.21 -18.55
C LYS A 201 23.40 -2.84 -19.55
N TYR A 202 22.70 -2.05 -20.35
CA TYR A 202 21.78 -2.59 -21.36
C TYR A 202 22.51 -3.43 -22.42
N GLY A 203 23.69 -2.99 -22.85
CA GLY A 203 24.58 -3.75 -23.72
C GLY A 203 24.96 -5.10 -23.11
N LEU A 204 25.40 -5.11 -21.86
CA LEU A 204 25.76 -6.31 -21.10
C LEU A 204 24.58 -7.28 -20.99
N VAL A 205 23.41 -6.80 -20.54
CA VAL A 205 22.21 -7.64 -20.38
C VAL A 205 21.73 -8.17 -21.74
N LYS A 206 21.89 -7.42 -22.84
CA LYS A 206 21.56 -7.90 -24.18
C LYS A 206 22.56 -8.95 -24.67
N TRP A 207 23.84 -8.77 -24.37
CA TRP A 207 24.91 -9.71 -24.72
C TRP A 207 24.73 -11.04 -23.97
N LEU A 208 24.47 -11.00 -22.66
CA LEU A 208 24.18 -12.19 -21.86
C LEU A 208 22.96 -12.97 -22.37
N ARG A 209 21.90 -12.26 -22.77
CA ARG A 209 20.73 -12.89 -23.41
C ARG A 209 21.06 -13.58 -24.72
N ARG A 210 21.94 -13.01 -25.54
CA ARG A 210 22.40 -13.66 -26.79
C ARG A 210 23.19 -14.95 -26.54
N LEU A 211 23.81 -15.09 -25.36
CA LEU A 211 24.52 -16.29 -24.95
C LEU A 211 23.59 -17.36 -24.34
N GLY A 212 22.28 -17.14 -24.35
CA GLY A 212 21.31 -18.08 -23.75
C GLY A 212 21.27 -18.04 -22.22
N MET A 213 21.94 -17.07 -21.58
CA MET A 213 21.95 -16.92 -20.13
C MET A 213 20.77 -16.05 -19.65
N GLU A 214 19.55 -16.55 -19.84
CA GLU A 214 18.31 -15.94 -19.35
C GLU A 214 17.96 -16.47 -17.96
N ASN A 215 18.63 -15.93 -16.94
CA ASN A 215 18.34 -16.25 -15.54
C ASN A 215 17.84 -15.00 -14.78
N VAL A 216 16.68 -15.14 -14.13
CA VAL A 216 16.08 -14.13 -13.25
C VAL A 216 17.07 -13.68 -12.17
N THR A 217 17.79 -14.62 -11.55
CA THR A 217 18.75 -14.34 -10.48
C THR A 217 19.86 -13.42 -10.97
N LEU A 218 20.43 -13.69 -12.14
CA LEU A 218 21.51 -12.87 -12.70
C LEU A 218 21.02 -11.47 -13.05
N HIS A 219 19.82 -11.36 -13.63
CA HIS A 219 19.20 -10.07 -13.91
C HIS A 219 19.01 -9.24 -12.63
N MET A 220 18.48 -9.87 -11.58
CA MET A 220 18.25 -9.22 -10.29
C MET A 220 19.56 -8.78 -9.63
N LEU A 221 20.62 -9.60 -9.67
CA LEU A 221 21.94 -9.23 -9.12
C LEU A 221 22.52 -8.01 -9.82
N ILE A 222 22.52 -8.00 -11.16
CA ILE A 222 22.98 -6.83 -11.93
C ILE A 222 22.16 -5.59 -11.55
N GLU A 223 20.84 -5.75 -11.40
CA GLU A 223 19.95 -4.65 -11.08
C GLU A 223 20.18 -4.07 -9.68
N ILE A 224 20.34 -4.92 -8.66
CA ILE A 224 20.64 -4.51 -7.27
C ILE A 224 22.01 -3.85 -7.19
N LEU A 225 23.03 -4.35 -7.92
CA LEU A 225 24.37 -3.78 -7.93
C LEU A 225 24.46 -2.44 -8.68
N THR A 226 23.55 -2.19 -9.64
CA THR A 226 23.57 -1.01 -10.52
C THR A 226 23.73 0.32 -9.76
N PRO A 227 22.89 0.67 -8.76
CA PRO A 227 23.03 1.96 -8.05
C PRO A 227 24.39 2.14 -7.39
N PHE A 228 24.93 1.09 -6.76
CA PHE A 228 26.21 1.16 -6.05
C PHE A 228 27.38 1.38 -7.01
N VAL A 229 27.41 0.63 -8.12
CA VAL A 229 28.47 0.75 -9.13
C VAL A 229 28.45 2.14 -9.77
N ILE A 230 27.27 2.67 -10.09
CA ILE A 230 27.13 3.98 -10.71
C ILE A 230 27.55 5.09 -9.74
N PHE A 231 27.13 5.00 -8.47
CA PHE A 231 27.53 5.96 -7.45
C PHE A 231 29.05 5.97 -7.25
N MET A 232 29.65 4.79 -7.03
CA MET A 232 31.10 4.70 -6.82
C MET A 232 31.90 5.20 -8.02
N ALA A 233 31.48 4.85 -9.25
CA ALA A 233 32.15 5.33 -10.46
C ALA A 233 32.05 6.85 -10.62
N ALA A 234 30.94 7.45 -10.21
CA ALA A 234 30.75 8.89 -10.27
C ALA A 234 31.61 9.64 -9.25
N GLU A 235 31.64 9.16 -8.00
CA GLU A 235 32.47 9.74 -6.95
C GLU A 235 33.97 9.64 -7.29
N GLU A 236 34.42 8.50 -7.82
CA GLU A 236 35.82 8.33 -8.26
C GLU A 236 36.22 9.28 -9.40
N LEU A 237 35.26 9.62 -10.27
CA LEU A 237 35.45 10.59 -11.36
C LEU A 237 35.24 12.04 -10.92
N GLY A 238 34.96 12.29 -9.63
CA GLY A 238 34.68 13.62 -9.09
C GLY A 238 33.44 14.29 -9.67
N VAL A 239 32.49 13.50 -10.20
CA VAL A 239 31.19 13.99 -10.69
C VAL A 239 30.09 13.66 -9.68
N ASN A 240 28.91 14.26 -9.82
CA ASN A 240 27.85 14.10 -8.81
C ASN A 240 27.26 12.67 -8.85
N GLY A 241 27.55 11.84 -7.84
CA GLY A 241 27.07 10.46 -7.77
C GLY A 241 25.56 10.32 -7.61
N ILE A 242 24.92 11.24 -6.91
CA ILE A 242 23.48 11.28 -6.71
C ILE A 242 22.75 11.46 -8.05
N LEU A 243 23.15 12.48 -8.82
CA LEU A 243 22.57 12.76 -10.13
C LEU A 243 22.88 11.66 -11.14
N ALA A 244 24.05 11.01 -11.05
CA ALA A 244 24.37 9.85 -11.87
C ALA A 244 23.39 8.70 -11.61
N VAL A 245 23.10 8.40 -10.34
CA VAL A 245 22.19 7.31 -9.97
C VAL A 245 20.73 7.63 -10.32
N VAL A 246 20.28 8.88 -10.11
CA VAL A 246 18.93 9.34 -10.52
C VAL A 246 18.77 9.25 -12.03
N ALA A 247 19.74 9.77 -12.79
CA ALA A 247 19.73 9.69 -14.25
C ALA A 247 19.71 8.24 -14.73
N ALA A 248 20.45 7.35 -14.05
CA ALA A 248 20.46 5.92 -14.33
C ALA A 248 19.12 5.24 -14.02
N GLY A 249 18.46 5.57 -12.91
CA GLY A 249 17.13 5.06 -12.55
C GLY A 249 16.08 5.48 -13.59
N ILE A 250 16.07 6.76 -13.95
CA ILE A 250 15.20 7.31 -15.00
C ILE A 250 15.52 6.64 -16.35
N ALA A 251 16.79 6.49 -16.72
CA ALA A 251 17.20 5.76 -17.93
C ALA A 251 16.71 4.29 -17.90
N HIS A 252 16.79 3.64 -16.73
CA HIS A 252 16.38 2.26 -16.55
C HIS A 252 14.89 2.04 -16.83
N SER A 253 14.04 3.03 -16.51
CA SER A 253 12.61 3.00 -16.81
C SER A 253 12.29 2.98 -18.32
N PHE A 254 13.24 3.30 -19.23
CA PHE A 254 13.02 3.28 -20.68
C PHE A 254 13.17 1.89 -21.32
N GLY A 255 13.84 0.96 -20.64
CA GLY A 255 13.93 -0.42 -21.07
C GLY A 255 12.60 -1.15 -20.90
N TYR A 256 12.27 -2.06 -21.82
CA TYR A 256 11.15 -3.03 -21.73
C TYR A 256 9.76 -2.53 -22.17
N LYS A 257 9.65 -2.12 -23.45
CA LYS A 257 8.37 -1.94 -24.17
C LYS A 257 7.83 -3.18 -24.89
N LYS A 258 8.60 -4.29 -24.98
CA LYS A 258 8.12 -5.53 -25.63
C LYS A 258 7.58 -6.51 -24.60
N MET A 259 6.30 -6.83 -24.71
CA MET A 259 5.59 -7.84 -23.92
C MET A 259 6.08 -9.24 -24.35
N ASN A 260 7.13 -9.74 -23.71
CA ASN A 260 7.47 -11.16 -23.67
C ASN A 260 7.09 -11.67 -22.25
N PRO A 261 6.39 -12.82 -22.10
CA PRO A 261 6.11 -13.44 -20.80
C PRO A 261 7.29 -13.49 -19.82
N GLU A 262 8.51 -13.74 -20.31
CA GLU A 262 9.71 -13.76 -19.47
C GLU A 262 10.04 -12.37 -18.89
N VAL A 263 9.82 -11.31 -19.67
CA VAL A 263 10.01 -9.92 -19.25
C VAL A 263 8.95 -9.52 -18.22
N ALA A 264 7.74 -10.07 -18.30
CA ALA A 264 6.70 -9.88 -17.29
C ALA A 264 7.08 -10.53 -15.96
N LYS A 265 7.59 -11.78 -15.99
CA LYS A 265 8.10 -12.48 -14.80
C LYS A 265 9.24 -11.71 -14.14
N LEU A 266 10.22 -11.24 -14.93
CA LEU A 266 11.32 -10.40 -14.43
C LEU A 266 10.79 -9.13 -13.76
N ARG A 267 9.81 -8.45 -14.35
CA ARG A 267 9.22 -7.23 -13.77
C ARG A 267 8.51 -7.48 -12.45
N VAL A 268 7.77 -8.58 -12.32
CA VAL A 268 7.08 -8.95 -11.07
C VAL A 268 8.09 -9.24 -9.96
N VAL A 269 9.06 -10.12 -10.23
CA VAL A 269 10.10 -10.47 -9.25
C VAL A 269 10.87 -9.22 -8.85
N SER A 270 11.27 -8.40 -9.83
CA SER A 270 12.00 -7.18 -9.60
C SER A 270 11.21 -6.18 -8.73
N LYS A 271 9.94 -5.92 -9.06
CA LYS A 271 9.08 -5.05 -8.25
C LYS A 271 8.97 -5.56 -6.81
N SER A 272 8.78 -6.86 -6.62
CA SER A 272 8.68 -7.46 -5.29
C SER A 272 9.98 -7.33 -4.50
N THR A 273 11.12 -7.62 -5.11
CA THR A 273 12.44 -7.52 -4.47
C THR A 273 12.76 -6.09 -4.07
N TRP A 274 12.55 -5.12 -4.97
CA TRP A 274 12.76 -3.72 -4.65
C TRP A 274 11.82 -3.23 -3.55
N SER A 275 10.55 -3.65 -3.55
CA SER A 275 9.64 -3.31 -2.45
C SER A 275 10.17 -3.76 -1.09
N VAL A 276 10.79 -4.93 -0.99
CA VAL A 276 11.40 -5.43 0.25
C VAL A 276 12.67 -4.63 0.60
N ILE A 277 13.55 -4.39 -0.37
CA ILE A 277 14.78 -3.62 -0.16
C ILE A 277 14.46 -2.21 0.35
N ILE A 278 13.55 -1.51 -0.31
CA ILE A 278 13.17 -0.13 0.05
C ILE A 278 12.47 -0.09 1.40
N PHE A 279 11.61 -1.07 1.70
CA PHE A 279 10.99 -1.20 3.02
C PHE A 279 12.04 -1.38 4.12
N VAL A 280 13.05 -2.22 3.89
CA VAL A 280 14.15 -2.43 4.84
C VAL A 280 15.00 -1.17 4.98
N LEU A 281 15.43 -0.54 3.87
CA LEU A 281 16.27 0.66 3.91
C LEU A 281 15.57 1.81 4.63
N ASN A 282 14.32 2.13 4.28
CA ASN A 282 13.54 3.15 4.98
C ASN A 282 13.35 2.79 6.46
N GLY A 283 13.02 1.53 6.75
CA GLY A 283 12.84 1.08 8.12
C GLY A 283 14.10 1.18 8.97
N LEU A 284 15.26 0.84 8.40
CA LEU A 284 16.56 1.01 9.05
C LEU A 284 16.84 2.48 9.32
N VAL A 285 16.58 3.39 8.38
CA VAL A 285 16.84 4.82 8.58
C VAL A 285 15.95 5.40 9.68
N PHE A 286 14.66 5.04 9.74
CA PHE A 286 13.78 5.47 10.84
C PHE A 286 14.14 4.84 12.20
N LEU A 287 14.61 3.59 12.22
CA LEU A 287 15.11 2.98 13.45
C LEU A 287 16.40 3.67 13.93
N LEU A 288 17.32 3.99 13.01
CA LEU A 288 18.57 4.71 13.32
C LEU A 288 18.26 6.09 13.90
N LEU A 289 17.26 6.79 13.37
CA LEU A 289 16.72 8.01 13.99
C LEU A 289 16.32 7.76 15.44
N GLY A 290 15.49 6.74 15.65
CA GLY A 290 14.98 6.36 16.96
C GLY A 290 16.07 6.07 17.96
N THR A 291 17.14 5.39 17.53
CA THR A 291 18.28 5.07 18.40
C THR A 291 19.08 6.31 18.81
N GLN A 292 19.09 7.37 18.01
CA GLN A 292 19.86 8.58 18.30
C GLN A 292 19.08 9.61 19.12
N LEU A 293 17.74 9.57 19.08
CA LEU A 293 16.89 10.56 19.77
C LEU A 293 17.20 10.68 21.27
N PRO A 294 17.38 9.60 22.06
CA PRO A 294 17.71 9.70 23.48
C PRO A 294 18.97 10.51 23.77
N ASP A 295 20.07 10.20 23.09
CA ASP A 295 21.36 10.87 23.30
C ASP A 295 21.31 12.34 22.90
N ILE A 296 20.65 12.63 21.77
CA ILE A 296 20.48 14.01 21.30
C ILE A 296 19.61 14.80 22.29
N ILE A 297 18.51 14.21 22.78
CA ILE A 297 17.65 14.83 23.79
C ILE A 297 18.44 15.09 25.07
N GLN A 298 19.23 14.12 25.54
CA GLN A 298 20.03 14.25 26.76
C GLN A 298 21.11 15.34 26.62
N THR A 299 21.79 15.39 25.48
CA THR A 299 22.82 16.40 25.18
C THR A 299 22.22 17.81 25.22
N ILE A 300 21.04 17.99 24.64
CA ILE A 300 20.33 19.28 24.65
C ILE A 300 19.79 19.62 26.03
N TRP A 301 19.20 18.64 26.73
CA TRP A 301 18.65 18.84 28.07
C TRP A 301 19.72 19.27 29.09
N ASN A 302 20.96 18.83 28.88
CA ASN A 302 22.10 19.18 29.72
C ASN A 302 22.84 20.44 29.26
N SER A 303 22.58 20.93 28.05
CA SER A 303 23.18 22.17 27.53
C SER A 303 22.51 23.40 28.16
N ALA A 304 23.24 24.14 29.00
CA ALA A 304 22.71 25.28 29.75
C ALA A 304 22.44 26.54 28.90
N GLU A 305 22.87 26.55 27.62
CA GLU A 305 22.86 27.74 26.77
C GLU A 305 21.49 28.01 26.12
N ILE A 306 20.69 26.97 25.85
CA ILE A 306 19.37 27.10 25.22
C ILE A 306 18.35 26.28 26.01
N GLY A 307 17.50 26.94 26.80
CA GLY A 307 16.50 26.24 27.61
C GLY A 307 15.62 25.29 26.79
N ASN A 308 15.35 24.08 27.30
CA ASN A 308 14.68 22.97 26.62
C ASN A 308 13.38 23.36 25.91
N LEU A 309 12.59 24.23 26.54
CA LEU A 309 11.31 24.71 26.02
C LEU A 309 11.50 25.62 24.78
N LYS A 310 12.59 26.38 24.72
CA LYS A 310 12.95 27.19 23.55
C LYS A 310 13.35 26.32 22.37
N VAL A 311 14.11 25.25 22.60
CA VAL A 311 14.54 24.33 21.54
C VAL A 311 13.34 23.64 20.90
N ILE A 312 12.40 23.12 21.70
CA ILE A 312 11.14 22.55 21.18
C ILE A 312 10.34 23.59 20.39
N MET A 313 10.24 24.83 20.91
CA MET A 313 9.57 25.92 20.22
C MET A 313 10.24 26.26 18.89
N TYR A 314 11.58 26.28 18.82
CA TYR A 314 12.32 26.52 17.58
C TYR A 314 12.10 25.42 16.56
N THR A 315 12.09 24.14 16.97
CA THR A 315 11.73 23.03 16.10
C THR A 315 10.31 23.18 15.56
N LEU A 316 9.35 23.58 16.39
CA LEU A 316 7.96 23.77 15.99
C LEU A 316 7.80 24.96 15.03
N LEU A 317 8.49 26.08 15.30
CA LEU A 317 8.54 27.24 14.41
C LEU A 317 9.17 26.90 13.07
N LEU A 318 10.27 26.14 13.07
CA LEU A 318 10.91 25.66 11.86
C LEU A 318 9.96 24.76 11.08
N THR A 319 9.29 23.82 11.74
CA THR A 319 8.29 22.95 11.11
C THR A 319 7.16 23.77 10.48
N ALA A 320 6.64 24.76 11.21
CA ALA A 320 5.60 25.66 10.73
C ALA A 320 6.08 26.51 9.55
N ALA A 321 7.34 26.96 9.56
CA ALA A 321 7.92 27.71 8.45
C ALA A 321 8.00 26.87 7.17
N VAL A 322 8.51 25.63 7.26
CA VAL A 322 8.62 24.75 6.07
C VAL A 322 7.23 24.34 5.56
N LEU A 323 6.28 23.97 6.43
CA LEU A 323 4.91 23.64 6.04
C LEU A 323 4.14 24.86 5.52
N GLY A 324 4.32 26.02 6.15
CA GLY A 324 3.70 27.28 5.78
C GLY A 324 4.18 27.77 4.41
N LEU A 325 5.48 27.69 4.15
CA LEU A 325 6.06 28.04 2.86
C LEU A 325 5.50 27.15 1.74
N ARG A 326 5.40 25.83 1.98
CA ARG A 326 4.77 24.88 1.05
C ARG A 326 3.29 25.20 0.81
N PHE A 327 2.55 25.54 1.86
CA PHE A 327 1.14 25.92 1.77
C PHE A 327 0.94 27.23 0.96
N ILE A 328 1.74 28.26 1.23
CA ILE A 328 1.72 29.52 0.49
C ILE A 328 2.05 29.25 -0.98
N TRP A 329 3.08 28.46 -1.24
CA TRP A 329 3.50 28.11 -2.60
C TRP A 329 2.40 27.35 -3.36
N ALA A 330 1.71 26.42 -2.71
CA ALA A 330 0.57 25.70 -3.30
C ALA A 330 -0.58 26.64 -3.68
N ILE A 331 -0.90 27.63 -2.85
CA ILE A 331 -1.89 28.67 -3.17
C ILE A 331 -1.43 29.51 -4.35
N LEU A 332 -0.17 29.93 -4.37
CA LEU A 332 0.39 30.75 -5.45
C LEU A 332 0.34 30.02 -6.80
N MET A 333 0.66 28.73 -6.84
CA MET A 333 0.52 27.92 -8.06
C MET A 333 -0.91 27.91 -8.58
N ASP A 334 -1.87 27.62 -7.69
CA ASP A 334 -3.29 27.55 -8.05
C ASP A 334 -3.83 28.90 -8.54
N MET A 335 -3.30 30.02 -8.02
CA MET A 335 -3.62 31.37 -8.51
C MET A 335 -3.07 31.63 -9.92
N VAL A 336 -1.90 31.09 -10.26
CA VAL A 336 -1.21 31.34 -11.54
C VAL A 336 -1.73 30.42 -12.67
N GLU A 337 -2.19 29.20 -12.37
CA GLU A 337 -2.67 28.24 -13.38
C GLU A 337 -4.11 28.48 -13.91
N GLY A 338 -4.72 29.63 -13.58
CA GLY A 338 -6.13 30.01 -13.76
C GLY A 338 -6.82 29.69 -15.10
N THR A 339 -7.19 28.44 -15.34
CA THR A 339 -7.78 27.95 -16.60
C THR A 339 -9.16 27.28 -16.44
N LYS A 340 -9.75 27.25 -15.24
CA LYS A 340 -11.09 26.67 -14.98
C LYS A 340 -11.97 27.59 -14.11
N PRO A 341 -13.32 27.45 -14.12
CA PRO A 341 -14.19 28.19 -13.21
C PRO A 341 -13.66 28.06 -11.78
N ARG A 342 -13.40 29.21 -11.15
CA ARG A 342 -12.64 29.29 -9.89
C ARG A 342 -13.34 28.49 -8.81
N ASP A 343 -12.67 27.43 -8.35
CA ASP A 343 -13.06 26.73 -7.13
C ASP A 343 -13.28 27.74 -5.99
N PRO A 344 -14.28 27.52 -5.12
CA PRO A 344 -14.47 28.34 -3.92
C PRO A 344 -13.16 28.44 -3.13
N TRP A 345 -12.87 29.62 -2.55
CA TRP A 345 -11.63 29.84 -1.78
C TRP A 345 -11.36 28.76 -0.74
N ARG A 346 -12.43 28.27 -0.07
CA ARG A 346 -12.36 27.17 0.90
C ARG A 346 -11.79 25.88 0.30
N LEU A 347 -12.18 25.53 -0.93
CA LEU A 347 -11.71 24.33 -1.61
C LEU A 347 -10.23 24.45 -2.02
N ARG A 348 -9.81 25.65 -2.46
CA ARG A 348 -8.40 25.95 -2.76
C ARG A 348 -7.50 25.83 -1.54
N VAL A 349 -7.92 26.43 -0.41
CA VAL A 349 -7.24 26.29 0.87
C VAL A 349 -7.19 24.83 1.32
N LYS A 350 -8.29 24.07 1.16
CA LYS A 350 -8.31 22.64 1.48
C LYS A 350 -7.31 21.85 0.63
N LYS A 351 -7.27 22.06 -0.70
CA LYS A 351 -6.30 21.41 -1.60
C LYS A 351 -4.86 21.75 -1.25
N ALA A 352 -4.56 23.02 -0.97
CA ALA A 352 -3.24 23.47 -0.55
C ALA A 352 -2.82 22.89 0.81
N LEU A 353 -3.75 22.78 1.78
CA LEU A 353 -3.50 22.13 3.07
C LEU A 353 -3.21 20.64 2.89
N ILE A 354 -3.99 19.94 2.07
CA ILE A 354 -3.75 18.52 1.75
C ILE A 354 -2.35 18.37 1.15
N LEU A 355 -2.01 19.13 0.11
CA LEU A 355 -0.69 19.06 -0.53
C LEU A 355 0.46 19.40 0.44
N SER A 356 0.26 20.35 1.35
CA SER A 356 1.28 20.73 2.33
C SER A 356 1.49 19.67 3.41
N LEU A 357 0.40 19.12 3.97
CA LEU A 357 0.44 18.10 5.02
C LEU A 357 0.80 16.71 4.48
N SER A 358 0.58 16.47 3.20
CA SER A 358 1.10 15.30 2.49
C SER A 358 2.58 15.42 2.12
N GLY A 359 3.27 16.54 2.38
CA GLY A 359 4.72 16.66 2.19
C GLY A 359 5.51 16.18 3.41
N VAL A 360 5.47 14.90 3.74
CA VAL A 360 6.19 14.35 4.90
C VAL A 360 7.71 14.42 4.68
N ARG A 361 8.50 14.70 5.72
CA ARG A 361 9.97 14.62 5.64
C ARG A 361 10.37 13.24 6.15
N GLY A 362 11.31 12.61 5.46
CA GLY A 362 11.58 11.20 5.70
C GLY A 362 13.07 10.85 5.62
N THR A 363 13.33 9.72 4.99
CA THR A 363 14.63 9.05 4.98
C THR A 363 15.77 9.95 4.48
N ILE A 364 15.53 10.74 3.44
CA ILE A 364 16.56 11.53 2.77
C ILE A 364 16.98 12.75 3.59
N THR A 365 16.05 13.40 4.27
CA THR A 365 16.35 14.46 5.23
C THR A 365 17.31 13.96 6.30
N LEU A 366 16.99 12.82 6.88
CA LEU A 366 17.83 12.23 7.92
C LEU A 366 19.20 11.86 7.38
N ALA A 367 19.24 11.12 6.27
CA ALA A 367 20.46 10.71 5.60
C ALA A 367 21.41 11.88 5.34
N SER A 368 20.87 12.97 4.80
CA SER A 368 21.63 14.19 4.50
C SER A 368 22.23 14.78 5.79
N THR A 369 21.42 14.97 6.82
CA THR A 369 21.89 15.56 8.09
C THR A 369 22.90 14.67 8.83
N MET A 370 22.75 13.34 8.74
CA MET A 370 23.71 12.38 9.26
C MET A 370 25.03 12.40 8.49
N SER A 371 24.99 12.70 7.19
CA SER A 371 26.18 12.86 6.35
C SER A 371 26.94 14.17 6.56
N LEU A 372 26.51 15.02 7.50
CA LEU A 372 27.29 16.20 7.88
C LEU A 372 28.67 15.77 8.39
N PRO A 373 29.76 16.35 7.84
CA PRO A 373 31.12 16.06 8.27
C PRO A 373 31.29 16.25 9.79
N LEU A 374 32.16 15.44 10.39
CA LEU A 374 32.53 15.58 11.80
C LEU A 374 33.47 16.78 12.01
N PHE A 375 34.33 17.04 11.03
CA PHE A 375 35.36 18.08 11.06
C PHE A 375 35.31 18.94 9.80
N LEU A 376 35.69 20.20 9.93
CA LEU A 376 35.95 21.12 8.83
C LEU A 376 37.36 20.87 8.23
N SER A 377 37.69 21.52 7.11
CA SER A 377 39.00 21.35 6.44
C SER A 377 40.20 21.77 7.30
N ASP A 378 39.98 22.62 8.30
CA ASP A 378 40.99 23.08 9.26
C ASP A 378 41.13 22.15 10.49
N GLY A 379 40.39 21.04 10.52
CA GLY A 379 40.38 20.07 11.61
C GLY A 379 39.52 20.47 12.80
N THR A 380 38.82 21.60 12.76
CA THR A 380 37.88 22.01 13.81
C THR A 380 36.58 21.20 13.73
N ALA A 381 35.92 20.98 14.88
CA ALA A 381 34.65 20.25 14.91
C ALA A 381 33.54 21.03 14.20
N PHE A 382 32.65 20.32 13.50
CA PHE A 382 31.55 20.96 12.77
C PHE A 382 30.61 21.73 13.74
N PRO A 383 30.42 23.05 13.56
CA PRO A 383 29.63 23.86 14.48
C PRO A 383 28.18 23.41 14.60
N ALA A 384 27.70 23.26 15.84
CA ALA A 384 26.31 22.96 16.17
C ALA A 384 25.71 21.74 15.43
N ARG A 385 26.54 20.74 15.06
CA ARG A 385 26.11 19.54 14.32
C ARG A 385 24.95 18.80 15.01
N ASP A 386 25.06 18.56 16.31
CA ASP A 386 24.06 17.81 17.06
C ASP A 386 22.74 18.58 17.18
N LEU A 387 22.80 19.92 17.26
CA LEU A 387 21.63 20.79 17.21
C LEU A 387 20.95 20.72 15.83
N ILE A 388 21.71 20.68 14.75
CA ILE A 388 21.18 20.55 13.39
C ILE A 388 20.46 19.21 13.21
N ILE A 389 21.08 18.11 13.68
CA ILE A 389 20.48 16.77 13.63
C ILE A 389 19.21 16.73 14.49
N PHE A 390 19.22 17.35 15.67
CA PHE A 390 18.03 17.45 16.52
C PHE A 390 16.88 18.19 15.84
N LEU A 391 17.15 19.36 15.25
CA LEU A 391 16.15 20.15 14.56
C LEU A 391 15.56 19.36 13.38
N ALA A 392 16.40 18.67 12.62
CA ALA A 392 15.96 17.81 11.53
C ALA A 392 15.08 16.64 12.01
N ALA A 393 15.53 15.92 13.04
CA ALA A 393 14.79 14.85 13.67
C ALA A 393 13.43 15.32 14.19
N GLY A 394 13.41 16.47 14.85
CA GLY A 394 12.20 17.09 15.35
C GLY A 394 11.23 17.52 14.23
N VAL A 395 11.72 18.09 13.14
CA VAL A 395 10.88 18.42 11.97
C VAL A 395 10.32 17.15 11.31
N ILE A 396 11.11 16.09 11.17
CA ILE A 396 10.63 14.78 10.69
C ILE A 396 9.50 14.27 11.58
N LEU A 397 9.70 14.25 12.90
CA LEU A 397 8.68 13.81 13.86
C LEU A 397 7.40 14.64 13.79
N TRP A 398 7.51 15.97 13.84
CA TRP A 398 6.34 16.85 13.80
C TRP A 398 5.60 16.76 12.47
N THR A 399 6.31 16.63 11.34
CA THR A 399 5.65 16.47 10.03
C THR A 399 5.00 15.11 9.86
N LEU A 400 5.60 14.03 10.37
CA LEU A 400 5.00 12.69 10.42
C LEU A 400 3.75 12.67 11.30
N LEU A 401 3.80 13.26 12.50
CA LEU A 401 2.66 13.36 13.40
C LEU A 401 1.55 14.21 12.78
N ALA A 402 1.90 15.36 12.19
CA ALA A 402 0.95 16.22 11.51
C ALA A 402 0.25 15.47 10.37
N SER A 403 1.00 14.77 9.52
CA SER A 403 0.42 13.98 8.44
C SER A 403 -0.41 12.81 8.94
N ASN A 404 0.05 12.08 9.97
CA ASN A 404 -0.69 10.93 10.49
C ASN A 404 -2.03 11.29 11.14
N TYR A 405 -2.16 12.48 11.75
CA TYR A 405 -3.36 12.87 12.50
C TYR A 405 -4.21 13.97 11.83
N LEU A 406 -3.60 15.01 11.24
CA LEU A 406 -4.34 16.13 10.63
C LEU A 406 -4.83 15.79 9.22
N LEU A 407 -4.07 15.03 8.44
CA LEU A 407 -4.46 14.68 7.07
C LEU A 407 -5.76 13.86 7.02
N PRO A 408 -5.95 12.81 7.84
CA PRO A 408 -7.24 12.11 7.93
C PRO A 408 -8.40 13.00 8.39
N LEU A 409 -8.13 13.96 9.29
CA LEU A 409 -9.15 14.88 9.78
C LEU A 409 -9.64 15.82 8.67
N LEU A 410 -8.74 16.29 7.81
CA LEU A 410 -9.06 17.19 6.69
C LEU A 410 -9.74 16.50 5.51
N LEU A 411 -9.30 15.28 5.20
CA LEU A 411 -9.89 14.48 4.13
C LEU A 411 -11.24 13.88 4.55
N GLY A 412 -11.49 13.72 5.85
CA GLY A 412 -12.72 13.15 6.39
C GLY A 412 -12.82 11.65 6.17
N LYS A 413 -13.72 10.98 6.90
CA LYS A 413 -14.10 9.60 6.58
C LYS A 413 -15.03 9.63 5.36
N GLU A 414 -14.48 9.18 4.23
CA GLU A 414 -15.16 8.77 2.99
C GLU A 414 -16.30 9.67 2.47
N THR A 415 -15.99 10.46 1.43
CA THR A 415 -16.88 10.56 0.27
C THR A 415 -16.02 10.26 -0.94
N LEU A 416 -16.37 9.22 -1.69
CA LEU A 416 -15.77 8.99 -3.00
C LEU A 416 -16.04 10.26 -3.83
N THR A 417 -15.08 10.68 -4.66
CA THR A 417 -15.36 11.73 -5.64
C THR A 417 -16.46 11.22 -6.59
N GLU A 418 -17.35 12.09 -7.08
CA GLU A 418 -18.42 11.70 -8.03
C GLU A 418 -17.90 10.83 -9.19
N GLN A 419 -16.68 11.12 -9.64
CA GLN A 419 -15.99 10.38 -10.69
C GLN A 419 -15.50 8.98 -10.25
N GLU A 420 -15.08 8.81 -8.99
CA GLU A 420 -14.75 7.49 -8.44
C GLU A 420 -15.99 6.64 -8.18
N GLU A 421 -17.10 7.26 -7.77
CA GLU A 421 -18.41 6.58 -7.66
C GLU A 421 -18.88 6.09 -9.02
N GLU A 422 -18.81 6.95 -10.03
CA GLU A 422 -19.19 6.60 -11.41
C GLU A 422 -18.32 5.46 -11.95
N GLU A 423 -17.00 5.49 -11.70
CA GLU A 423 -16.09 4.41 -12.13
C GLU A 423 -16.39 3.09 -11.37
N VAL A 424 -16.68 3.13 -10.07
CA VAL A 424 -17.06 1.94 -9.29
C VAL A 424 -18.39 1.36 -9.77
N GLN A 425 -19.38 2.22 -10.07
CA GLN A 425 -20.66 1.79 -10.64
C GLN A 425 -20.47 1.16 -12.02
N ALA A 426 -19.63 1.75 -12.88
CA ALA A 426 -19.32 1.18 -14.18
C ALA A 426 -18.63 -0.19 -14.06
N LYS A 427 -17.71 -0.37 -13.10
CA LYS A 427 -17.10 -1.67 -12.79
C LYS A 427 -18.14 -2.71 -12.35
N ILE A 428 -19.08 -2.32 -11.48
CA ILE A 428 -20.18 -3.20 -11.04
C ILE A 428 -21.09 -3.57 -12.22
N GLU A 429 -21.42 -2.62 -13.08
CA GLU A 429 -22.26 -2.81 -14.26
C GLU A 429 -21.63 -3.82 -15.24
N ILE A 430 -20.32 -3.72 -15.49
CA ILE A 430 -19.58 -4.72 -16.29
C ILE A 430 -19.76 -6.12 -15.72
N LEU A 431 -19.49 -6.30 -14.43
CA LEU A 431 -19.55 -7.63 -13.81
C LEU A 431 -20.99 -8.18 -13.80
N ARG A 432 -22.00 -7.33 -13.65
CA ARG A 432 -23.41 -7.72 -13.79
C ARG A 432 -23.74 -8.17 -15.21
N ASN A 433 -23.25 -7.47 -16.23
CA ASN A 433 -23.45 -7.88 -17.62
C ASN A 433 -22.80 -9.23 -17.91
N VAL A 434 -21.62 -9.51 -17.33
CA VAL A 434 -20.99 -10.84 -17.42
C VAL A 434 -21.86 -11.91 -16.76
N VAL A 435 -22.38 -11.65 -15.55
CA VAL A 435 -23.28 -12.58 -14.85
C VAL A 435 -24.55 -12.84 -15.66
N ASN A 436 -25.13 -11.82 -16.28
CA ASN A 436 -26.32 -11.95 -17.12
C ASN A 436 -26.02 -12.77 -18.38
N GLY A 437 -24.92 -12.47 -19.09
CA GLY A 437 -24.50 -13.24 -20.27
C GLY A 437 -24.20 -14.71 -19.94
N LEU A 438 -23.61 -14.98 -18.77
CA LEU A 438 -23.43 -16.36 -18.29
C LEU A 438 -24.76 -17.05 -17.95
N ASN A 439 -25.74 -16.33 -17.39
CA ASN A 439 -27.06 -16.90 -17.13
C ASN A 439 -27.78 -17.30 -18.42
N GLU A 440 -27.67 -16.52 -19.49
CA GLU A 440 -28.27 -16.83 -20.81
C GLU A 440 -27.71 -18.12 -21.44
N LEU A 441 -26.47 -18.46 -21.12
CA LEU A 441 -25.80 -19.68 -21.58
C LEU A 441 -26.13 -20.92 -20.73
N THR A 442 -27.04 -20.80 -19.75
CA THR A 442 -27.38 -21.90 -18.84
C THR A 442 -28.21 -22.97 -19.53
N THR A 443 -27.69 -24.19 -19.50
CA THR A 443 -28.32 -25.44 -19.93
C THR A 443 -28.31 -26.44 -18.77
N ASP A 444 -29.14 -27.49 -18.84
CA ASP A 444 -29.20 -28.50 -17.78
C ASP A 444 -27.86 -29.21 -17.54
N GLN A 445 -27.02 -29.32 -18.57
CA GLN A 445 -25.70 -29.95 -18.48
C GLN A 445 -24.65 -29.05 -17.82
N ASN A 446 -24.67 -27.74 -18.08
CA ASN A 446 -23.63 -26.81 -17.66
C ASN A 446 -23.98 -25.95 -16.44
N ARG A 447 -25.20 -26.11 -15.91
CA ARG A 447 -25.76 -25.30 -14.82
C ARG A 447 -24.87 -25.19 -13.59
N LEU A 448 -24.19 -26.28 -13.21
CA LEU A 448 -23.27 -26.30 -12.06
C LEU A 448 -21.99 -25.51 -12.32
N ALA A 449 -21.42 -25.64 -13.52
CA ALA A 449 -20.20 -24.96 -13.89
C ALA A 449 -20.43 -23.44 -13.98
N ILE A 450 -21.52 -23.04 -14.64
CA ILE A 450 -21.96 -21.64 -14.72
C ILE A 450 -22.24 -21.07 -13.33
N ALA A 451 -22.90 -21.84 -12.45
CA ALA A 451 -23.18 -21.40 -11.08
C ALA A 451 -21.90 -21.11 -10.26
N GLN A 452 -20.84 -21.91 -10.43
CA GLN A 452 -19.54 -21.69 -9.79
C GLN A 452 -18.87 -20.42 -10.33
N ILE A 453 -18.84 -20.25 -11.65
CA ILE A 453 -18.23 -19.09 -12.30
C ILE A 453 -18.97 -17.80 -11.88
N ILE A 454 -20.30 -17.79 -11.93
CA ILE A 454 -21.11 -16.66 -11.48
C ILE A 454 -20.83 -16.32 -10.01
N ASN A 455 -20.56 -17.30 -9.15
CA ASN A 455 -20.22 -17.03 -7.74
C ASN A 455 -18.91 -16.24 -7.60
N THR A 456 -17.92 -16.53 -8.45
CA THR A 456 -16.66 -15.76 -8.52
C THR A 456 -16.94 -14.30 -8.88
N TYR A 457 -17.73 -14.05 -9.93
CA TYR A 457 -18.13 -12.69 -10.34
C TYR A 457 -18.99 -11.98 -9.30
N THR A 458 -19.93 -12.68 -8.67
CA THR A 458 -20.80 -12.13 -7.62
C THR A 458 -19.98 -11.72 -6.38
N SER A 459 -18.96 -12.51 -6.04
CA SER A 459 -18.03 -12.18 -4.95
C SER A 459 -17.20 -10.92 -5.26
N ARG A 460 -16.80 -10.73 -6.52
CA ARG A 460 -16.13 -9.50 -7.00
C ARG A 460 -17.05 -8.28 -6.97
N ILE A 461 -18.33 -8.43 -7.35
CA ILE A 461 -19.33 -7.37 -7.20
C ILE A 461 -19.47 -6.98 -5.73
N LYS A 462 -19.50 -7.98 -4.83
CA LYS A 462 -19.61 -7.76 -3.39
C LYS A 462 -18.42 -7.02 -2.79
N SER A 463 -17.19 -7.29 -3.25
CA SER A 463 -16.00 -6.57 -2.78
C SER A 463 -15.94 -5.12 -3.28
N LEU A 464 -16.50 -4.83 -4.46
CA LEU A 464 -16.56 -3.48 -5.03
C LEU A 464 -17.64 -2.60 -4.37
N ARG A 465 -18.75 -3.18 -3.90
CA ARG A 465 -19.88 -2.50 -3.24
C ARG A 465 -19.58 -1.97 -1.82
N LYS A 466 -18.33 -1.60 -1.53
CA LYS A 466 -17.79 -1.30 -0.19
C LYS A 466 -18.69 -0.35 0.64
N GLU A 467 -19.66 -0.88 1.38
CA GLU A 467 -20.54 -0.12 2.28
C GLU A 467 -21.06 -0.94 3.47
N GLU A 468 -20.79 -0.41 4.68
CA GLU A 468 -21.27 -0.85 6.00
C GLU A 468 -22.78 -1.07 6.13
N LYS A 469 -23.59 -0.54 5.20
CA LYS A 469 -25.06 -0.58 5.25
C LYS A 469 -25.65 -1.91 4.78
N ASN A 470 -25.11 -2.50 3.71
CA ASN A 470 -25.55 -3.81 3.20
C ASN A 470 -25.17 -4.95 4.13
N ASP A 471 -24.11 -4.78 4.91
CA ASP A 471 -23.64 -5.78 5.88
C ASP A 471 -24.65 -6.01 7.01
N LYS A 472 -25.42 -4.99 7.42
CA LYS A 472 -26.47 -5.13 8.44
C LYS A 472 -27.69 -5.90 7.91
N VAL A 473 -28.15 -5.59 6.69
CA VAL A 473 -29.29 -6.28 6.07
C VAL A 473 -28.94 -7.73 5.78
N GLN A 474 -27.76 -8.00 5.21
CA GLN A 474 -27.31 -9.37 4.96
C GLN A 474 -27.07 -10.17 6.24
N ARG A 475 -26.51 -9.56 7.30
CA ARG A 475 -26.41 -10.22 8.60
C ARG A 475 -27.78 -10.52 9.20
N ALA A 476 -28.76 -9.62 9.06
CA ALA A 476 -30.13 -9.84 9.52
C ALA A 476 -30.82 -10.98 8.75
N LEU A 477 -30.64 -11.02 7.43
CA LEU A 477 -31.14 -12.12 6.59
C LEU A 477 -30.45 -13.45 6.94
N GLY A 478 -29.12 -13.46 7.09
CA GLY A 478 -28.36 -14.64 7.50
C GLY A 478 -28.77 -15.18 8.88
N LEU A 479 -29.04 -14.29 9.84
CA LEU A 479 -29.58 -14.65 11.15
C LEU A 479 -30.98 -15.25 11.04
N SER A 480 -31.82 -14.72 10.15
CA SER A 480 -33.18 -15.23 9.90
C SER A 480 -33.13 -16.64 9.30
N ILE A 481 -32.23 -16.86 8.33
CA ILE A 481 -32.01 -18.17 7.73
C ILE A 481 -31.58 -19.21 8.77
N LEU A 482 -30.61 -18.88 9.64
CA LEU A 482 -30.20 -19.79 10.71
C LEU A 482 -31.34 -20.13 11.68
N LYS A 483 -32.26 -19.19 11.93
CA LYS A 483 -33.47 -19.44 12.75
C LYS A 483 -34.44 -20.37 12.03
N TRP A 484 -34.70 -20.17 10.73
CA TRP A 484 -35.57 -21.04 9.94
C TRP A 484 -35.01 -22.46 9.83
N GLU A 485 -33.71 -22.62 9.58
CA GLU A 485 -33.07 -23.95 9.56
C GLU A 485 -33.18 -24.66 10.90
N ARG A 486 -33.03 -23.91 12.00
CA ARG A 486 -33.22 -24.44 13.35
C ARG A 486 -34.66 -24.91 13.56
N GLU A 487 -35.64 -24.07 13.25
CA GLU A 487 -37.07 -24.35 13.41
C GLU A 487 -37.51 -25.57 12.60
N ASN A 488 -37.14 -25.63 11.32
CA ASN A 488 -37.46 -26.76 10.46
C ASN A 488 -36.79 -28.06 10.95
N THR A 489 -35.54 -27.98 11.43
CA THR A 489 -34.87 -29.15 12.02
C THR A 489 -35.56 -29.63 13.30
N LEU A 490 -36.05 -28.71 14.15
CA LEU A 490 -36.84 -29.08 15.35
C LEU A 490 -38.15 -29.78 14.98
N HIS A 491 -38.86 -29.27 13.98
CA HIS A 491 -40.09 -29.89 13.47
C HIS A 491 -39.83 -31.26 12.85
N ALA A 492 -38.75 -31.43 12.09
CA ALA A 492 -38.37 -32.71 11.50
C ALA A 492 -38.08 -33.79 12.56
N VAL A 493 -37.51 -33.40 13.71
CA VAL A 493 -37.30 -34.31 14.85
C VAL A 493 -38.63 -34.70 15.51
N GLN A 494 -39.53 -33.73 15.74
CA GLN A 494 -40.85 -34.01 16.33
C GLN A 494 -41.68 -34.98 15.48
N LYS A 495 -41.60 -34.84 14.14
CA LYS A 495 -42.26 -35.71 13.18
C LYS A 495 -41.54 -37.06 12.95
N LYS A 496 -40.41 -37.30 13.62
CA LYS A 496 -39.56 -38.50 13.46
C LYS A 496 -39.05 -38.72 12.03
N GLU A 497 -38.87 -37.66 11.25
CA GLU A 497 -38.42 -37.74 9.85
C GLU A 497 -36.90 -37.88 9.69
N VAL A 498 -36.15 -37.55 10.75
CA VAL A 498 -34.68 -37.48 10.79
C VAL A 498 -34.16 -38.15 12.06
N ASN A 499 -33.02 -38.84 11.99
CA ASN A 499 -32.41 -39.45 13.16
C ASN A 499 -32.05 -38.38 14.23
N PRO A 500 -32.46 -38.58 15.50
CA PRO A 500 -32.19 -37.64 16.59
C PRO A 500 -30.70 -37.28 16.74
N VAL A 501 -29.79 -38.22 16.45
CA VAL A 501 -28.34 -38.00 16.55
C VAL A 501 -27.84 -37.10 15.42
N THR A 502 -28.37 -37.26 14.20
CA THR A 502 -28.03 -36.41 13.05
C THR A 502 -28.54 -34.99 13.28
N ALA A 503 -29.79 -34.85 13.72
CA ALA A 503 -30.39 -33.57 14.04
C ALA A 503 -29.66 -32.84 15.18
N TYR A 504 -29.26 -33.56 16.24
CA TYR A 504 -28.48 -33.00 17.35
C TYR A 504 -27.17 -32.37 16.88
N ARG A 505 -26.39 -33.06 16.02
CA ARG A 505 -25.13 -32.51 15.51
C ARG A 505 -25.35 -31.26 14.65
N TYR A 506 -26.41 -31.28 13.84
CA TYR A 506 -26.77 -30.15 12.99
C TYR A 506 -27.20 -28.93 13.82
N LEU A 507 -28.09 -29.12 14.79
CA LEU A 507 -28.56 -28.09 15.71
C LEU A 507 -27.46 -27.54 16.61
N LYS A 508 -26.54 -28.39 17.08
CA LYS A 508 -25.37 -27.95 17.85
C LYS A 508 -24.55 -26.92 17.07
N ARG A 509 -24.31 -27.17 15.78
CA ARG A 509 -23.59 -26.23 14.90
C ARG A 509 -24.37 -24.93 14.70
N ILE A 510 -25.67 -25.01 14.41
CA ILE A 510 -26.50 -23.81 14.19
C ILE A 510 -26.59 -22.96 15.46
N ASN A 511 -26.82 -23.58 16.62
CA ASN A 511 -26.89 -22.88 17.90
C ASN A 511 -25.56 -22.20 18.27
N GLN A 512 -24.42 -22.82 17.94
CA GLN A 512 -23.11 -22.18 18.11
C GLN A 512 -22.96 -20.93 17.23
N LEU A 513 -23.37 -21.01 15.96
CA LEU A 513 -23.35 -19.86 15.05
C LEU A 513 -24.30 -18.75 15.52
N LEU A 514 -25.52 -19.11 15.92
CA LEU A 514 -26.49 -18.16 16.48
C LEU A 514 -25.96 -17.49 17.75
N PHE A 515 -25.31 -18.23 18.65
CA PHE A 515 -24.69 -17.66 19.85
C PHE A 515 -23.57 -16.68 19.51
N MET A 516 -22.67 -17.04 18.58
CA MET A 516 -21.58 -16.16 18.13
C MET A 516 -22.09 -14.85 17.54
N HIS A 517 -23.21 -14.90 16.79
CA HIS A 517 -23.75 -13.72 16.12
C HIS A 517 -24.74 -12.89 16.97
N THR A 518 -25.44 -13.49 17.94
CA THR A 518 -26.46 -12.79 18.75
C THR A 518 -26.02 -12.49 20.19
N GLY A 519 -25.02 -13.21 20.71
CA GLY A 519 -24.64 -13.15 22.13
C GLY A 519 -25.69 -13.73 23.09
N ASP A 520 -26.83 -14.24 22.58
CA ASP A 520 -27.93 -14.71 23.40
C ASP A 520 -27.60 -16.08 24.02
N VAL A 521 -27.44 -16.08 25.34
CA VAL A 521 -27.08 -17.25 26.15
C VAL A 521 -28.12 -18.38 26.01
N ARG A 522 -29.34 -18.09 25.55
CA ARG A 522 -30.35 -19.11 25.23
C ARG A 522 -29.85 -20.10 24.18
N TYR A 523 -29.17 -19.67 23.12
CA TYR A 523 -28.66 -20.60 22.11
C TYR A 523 -27.53 -21.50 22.64
N LYS A 524 -26.82 -21.06 23.69
CA LYS A 524 -25.83 -21.87 24.40
C LYS A 524 -26.47 -22.87 25.38
N LYS A 525 -27.60 -22.50 26.00
CA LYS A 525 -28.33 -23.30 27.01
C LYS A 525 -29.40 -24.23 26.41
N GLU A 526 -30.04 -23.83 25.32
CA GLU A 526 -31.06 -24.59 24.58
C GLU A 526 -30.43 -25.61 23.61
N LEU A 527 -29.53 -26.45 24.14
CA LEU A 527 -29.12 -27.69 23.48
C LEU A 527 -30.22 -28.75 23.67
N PHE A 528 -31.42 -28.46 23.14
CA PHE A 528 -32.65 -29.27 23.25
C PHE A 528 -33.15 -29.45 24.70
N PRO A 529 -34.45 -29.33 25.00
CA PRO A 529 -34.95 -29.55 26.36
C PRO A 529 -34.64 -30.98 26.81
N VAL A 530 -33.97 -31.08 27.96
CA VAL A 530 -33.57 -32.32 28.66
C VAL A 530 -34.74 -33.31 28.84
N LYS A 531 -36.00 -32.86 28.71
CA LYS A 531 -37.20 -33.71 28.72
C LYS A 531 -37.26 -34.72 27.55
N GLN A 532 -36.77 -34.37 26.36
CA GLN A 532 -36.73 -35.28 25.20
C GLN A 532 -35.49 -36.19 25.19
N TRP A 533 -34.47 -35.86 25.98
CA TRP A 533 -33.33 -36.75 26.22
C TRP A 533 -33.76 -38.07 26.87
N ILE A 534 -34.79 -38.06 27.72
CA ILE A 534 -35.29 -39.25 28.43
C ILE A 534 -35.94 -40.26 27.47
N GLU A 535 -36.68 -39.79 26.46
CA GLU A 535 -37.25 -40.66 25.41
C GLU A 535 -36.19 -41.22 24.45
N VAL A 536 -35.16 -40.41 24.14
CA VAL A 536 -34.05 -40.81 23.24
C VAL A 536 -33.10 -41.80 23.91
N PHE A 537 -32.83 -41.67 25.22
CA PHE A 537 -32.03 -42.64 25.96
C PHE A 537 -32.76 -43.98 26.15
N GLY A 538 -34.09 -43.97 26.24
CA GLY A 538 -34.93 -45.18 26.26
C GLY A 538 -34.85 -46.02 24.98
N MET A 539 -34.39 -45.44 23.86
CA MET A 539 -34.20 -46.12 22.56
C MET A 539 -32.71 -46.32 22.19
N LEU A 540 -31.80 -46.40 23.16
CA LEU A 540 -30.39 -46.70 22.88
C LEU A 540 -30.14 -48.20 22.71
N HIS A 541 -30.40 -48.69 21.50
CA HIS A 541 -29.37 -49.41 20.76
C HIS A 541 -29.06 -48.56 19.52
N PRO A 542 -27.95 -47.79 19.48
CA PRO A 542 -27.59 -47.11 18.27
C PRO A 542 -27.22 -48.19 17.25
N ALA A 543 -28.11 -48.48 16.30
CA ALA A 543 -27.71 -49.12 15.07
C ALA A 543 -26.54 -48.29 14.55
N ARG A 544 -25.33 -48.89 14.48
CA ARG A 544 -24.12 -48.21 14.02
C ARG A 544 -24.32 -47.86 12.55
N LEU A 545 -24.99 -46.73 12.28
CA LEU A 545 -25.18 -46.23 10.92
C LEU A 545 -23.79 -46.12 10.29
N SER A 546 -23.62 -46.79 9.15
CA SER A 546 -22.42 -46.68 8.32
C SER A 546 -22.15 -45.21 7.98
N ILE A 547 -20.89 -44.86 7.72
CA ILE A 547 -20.49 -43.51 7.30
C ILE A 547 -21.34 -43.05 6.11
N ARG A 548 -21.67 -43.95 5.17
CA ARG A 548 -22.56 -43.65 4.03
C ARG A 548 -23.99 -43.31 4.47
N GLN A 549 -24.58 -44.11 5.35
CA GLN A 549 -25.94 -43.86 5.86
C GLN A 549 -26.03 -42.54 6.64
N ARG A 550 -25.01 -42.20 7.43
CA ARG A 550 -24.92 -40.91 8.13
C ARG A 550 -24.84 -39.73 7.17
N ARG A 551 -24.09 -39.87 6.07
CA ARG A 551 -23.99 -38.84 5.02
C ARG A 551 -25.33 -38.66 4.30
N ALA A 552 -26.00 -39.75 3.96
CA ALA A 552 -27.31 -39.73 3.30
C ALA A 552 -28.38 -39.06 4.19
N GLU A 553 -28.43 -39.40 5.48
CA GLU A 553 -29.31 -38.76 6.46
C GLU A 553 -29.06 -37.25 6.61
N LEU A 554 -27.79 -36.85 6.66
CA LEU A 554 -27.42 -35.43 6.73
C LEU A 554 -27.75 -34.69 5.43
N ALA A 555 -27.56 -35.33 4.28
CA ALA A 555 -27.92 -34.77 2.97
C ALA A 555 -29.43 -34.56 2.87
N LYS A 556 -30.23 -35.54 3.32
CA LYS A 556 -31.71 -35.43 3.39
C LYS A 556 -32.16 -34.25 4.26
N LEU A 557 -31.57 -34.12 5.46
CA LEU A 557 -31.88 -32.99 6.35
C LEU A 557 -31.50 -31.64 5.72
N ARG A 558 -30.33 -31.56 5.06
CA ARG A 558 -29.91 -30.35 4.34
C ARG A 558 -30.86 -30.02 3.20
N LEU A 559 -31.29 -31.01 2.42
CA LEU A 559 -32.22 -30.81 1.32
C LEU A 559 -33.56 -30.25 1.83
N GLN A 560 -34.12 -30.84 2.89
CA GLN A 560 -35.34 -30.35 3.53
C GLN A 560 -35.19 -28.90 4.03
N ASN A 561 -34.07 -28.58 4.69
CA ASN A 561 -33.81 -27.22 5.18
C ASN A 561 -33.60 -26.20 4.05
N THR A 562 -32.84 -26.55 3.01
CA THR A 562 -32.62 -25.66 1.85
C THR A 562 -33.93 -25.35 1.14
N ALA A 563 -34.80 -26.36 0.93
CA ALA A 563 -36.12 -26.15 0.33
C ALA A 563 -37.03 -25.25 1.21
N TYR A 564 -36.98 -25.44 2.54
CA TYR A 564 -37.72 -24.61 3.48
C TYR A 564 -37.23 -23.15 3.47
N VAL A 565 -35.91 -22.92 3.45
CA VAL A 565 -35.33 -21.57 3.38
C VAL A 565 -35.73 -20.85 2.09
N ILE A 566 -35.72 -21.53 0.93
CA ILE A 566 -36.17 -20.94 -0.34
C ILE A 566 -37.64 -20.50 -0.24
N LYS A 567 -38.50 -21.32 0.39
CA LYS A 567 -39.91 -20.98 0.60
C LYS A 567 -40.07 -19.72 1.46
N GLU A 568 -39.33 -19.59 2.56
CA GLU A 568 -39.38 -18.43 3.44
C GLU A 568 -38.80 -17.16 2.79
N LEU A 569 -37.71 -17.30 2.01
CA LEU A 569 -37.14 -16.20 1.23
C LEU A 569 -38.13 -15.69 0.17
N ASN A 570 -38.84 -16.59 -0.53
CA ASN A 570 -39.90 -16.23 -1.47
C ASN A 570 -41.09 -15.54 -0.78
N ALA A 571 -41.44 -15.95 0.44
CA ALA A 571 -42.48 -15.29 1.24
C ALA A 571 -42.09 -13.87 1.66
N LEU A 572 -40.79 -13.62 1.92
CA LEU A 572 -40.27 -12.27 2.17
C LEU A 572 -40.31 -11.38 0.93
N LEU A 573 -39.99 -11.92 -0.26
CA LEU A 573 -40.15 -11.19 -1.52
C LEU A 573 -41.59 -10.73 -1.74
N ALA A 574 -42.57 -11.60 -1.48
CA ALA A 574 -43.98 -11.30 -1.66
C ALA A 574 -44.51 -10.19 -0.72
N LYS A 575 -43.85 -9.96 0.42
CA LYS A 575 -44.22 -8.91 1.39
C LYS A 575 -43.66 -7.54 1.07
N GLY A 576 -42.66 -7.42 0.19
CA GLY A 576 -42.13 -6.13 -0.29
C GLY A 576 -41.36 -5.28 0.74
N GLU A 577 -41.08 -5.78 1.94
CA GLU A 577 -40.51 -4.99 3.05
C GLU A 577 -38.96 -4.96 3.10
N THR A 578 -38.27 -5.79 2.31
CA THR A 578 -36.81 -5.96 2.35
C THR A 578 -36.14 -5.75 1.00
N ASP A 579 -34.86 -5.33 1.01
CA ASP A 579 -34.00 -5.17 -0.18
C ASP A 579 -34.11 -6.37 -1.13
N MET A 580 -34.92 -6.21 -2.19
CA MET A 580 -35.30 -7.28 -3.10
C MET A 580 -34.08 -7.88 -3.81
N GLU A 581 -33.04 -7.09 -4.04
CA GLU A 581 -31.81 -7.53 -4.69
C GLU A 581 -31.04 -8.52 -3.79
N SER A 582 -30.90 -8.19 -2.50
CA SER A 582 -30.26 -9.08 -1.52
C SER A 582 -31.02 -10.39 -1.34
N VAL A 583 -32.36 -10.36 -1.29
CA VAL A 583 -33.19 -11.56 -1.15
C VAL A 583 -33.11 -12.44 -2.40
N ASN A 584 -33.20 -11.86 -3.60
CA ASN A 584 -33.03 -12.60 -4.85
C ASN A 584 -31.66 -13.28 -4.96
N SER A 585 -30.58 -12.61 -4.52
CA SER A 585 -29.25 -13.19 -4.52
C SER A 585 -29.14 -14.44 -3.63
N LEU A 586 -29.82 -14.44 -2.48
CA LEU A 586 -29.86 -15.57 -1.55
C LEU A 586 -30.73 -16.71 -2.08
N ILE A 587 -31.86 -16.40 -2.73
CA ILE A 587 -32.69 -17.42 -3.38
C ILE A 587 -31.88 -18.16 -4.44
N LEU A 588 -31.20 -17.43 -5.33
CA LEU A 588 -30.32 -18.03 -6.34
C LEU A 588 -29.23 -18.91 -5.70
N GLN A 589 -28.64 -18.48 -4.58
CA GLN A 589 -27.64 -19.27 -3.86
C GLN A 589 -28.23 -20.57 -3.28
N TYR A 590 -29.41 -20.51 -2.66
CA TYR A 590 -30.05 -21.67 -2.05
C TYR A 590 -30.64 -22.62 -3.10
N GLU A 591 -31.18 -22.12 -4.22
CA GLU A 591 -31.61 -22.93 -5.36
C GLU A 591 -30.42 -23.70 -5.97
N ARG A 592 -29.26 -23.05 -6.11
CA ARG A 592 -28.01 -23.72 -6.52
C ARG A 592 -27.61 -24.83 -5.56
N THR A 593 -27.72 -24.58 -4.25
CA THR A 593 -27.42 -25.57 -3.20
C THR A 593 -28.40 -26.74 -3.26
N LEU A 594 -29.68 -26.47 -3.54
CA LEU A 594 -30.71 -27.48 -3.69
C LEU A 594 -30.41 -28.40 -4.87
N LEU A 595 -30.02 -27.84 -6.02
CA LEU A 595 -29.61 -28.61 -7.20
C LEU A 595 -28.44 -29.55 -6.90
N LEU A 596 -27.42 -29.05 -6.18
CA LEU A 596 -26.26 -29.86 -5.77
C LEU A 596 -26.64 -31.01 -4.84
N LEU A 597 -27.61 -30.80 -3.95
CA LEU A 597 -28.06 -31.82 -2.98
C LEU A 597 -29.02 -32.86 -3.59
N THR A 598 -29.65 -32.55 -4.72
CA THR A 598 -30.68 -33.41 -5.34
C THR A 598 -30.08 -34.40 -6.36
N ARG A 599 -28.82 -34.21 -6.77
CA ARG A 599 -28.15 -35.08 -7.74
C ARG A 599 -27.65 -36.37 -7.07
N ASN A 600 -27.87 -37.52 -7.71
CA ASN A 600 -27.43 -38.84 -7.21
C ASN A 600 -25.89 -38.97 -7.29
N GLU A 601 -25.29 -39.72 -6.34
CA GLU A 601 -23.86 -40.11 -6.35
C GLU A 601 -23.45 -40.87 -7.64
N SER A 602 -24.41 -41.34 -8.44
CA SER A 602 -24.20 -42.07 -9.70
C SER A 602 -24.07 -41.18 -10.95
N ASP A 603 -24.37 -39.88 -10.86
CA ASP A 603 -24.28 -38.94 -12.00
C ASP A 603 -22.91 -38.24 -12.06
N THR A 604 -21.85 -38.92 -11.65
CA THR A 604 -20.48 -38.50 -11.96
C THR A 604 -20.29 -38.53 -13.47
N TYR A 605 -20.59 -37.41 -14.12
CA TYR A 605 -19.83 -36.98 -15.29
C TYR A 605 -18.34 -37.17 -14.98
N ASN A 606 -17.54 -37.58 -15.97
CA ASN A 606 -16.09 -37.65 -15.80
C ASN A 606 -15.62 -36.32 -15.22
N ARG A 607 -14.91 -36.37 -14.09
CA ARG A 607 -14.37 -35.16 -13.43
C ARG A 607 -13.59 -34.30 -14.44
N GLU A 608 -12.89 -34.95 -15.35
CA GLU A 608 -12.22 -34.33 -16.50
C GLU A 608 -13.17 -33.57 -17.44
N GLU A 609 -14.33 -34.13 -17.79
CA GLU A 609 -15.32 -33.43 -18.63
C GLU A 609 -15.91 -32.21 -17.91
N PHE A 610 -16.14 -32.32 -16.60
CA PHE A 610 -16.58 -31.18 -15.79
C PHE A 610 -15.52 -30.09 -15.70
N ASP A 611 -14.25 -30.46 -15.51
CA ASP A 611 -13.12 -29.54 -15.41
C ASP A 611 -12.86 -28.84 -16.78
N ILE A 612 -12.96 -29.57 -17.90
CA ILE A 612 -12.89 -29.01 -19.26
C ILE A 612 -14.04 -28.03 -19.48
N MET A 613 -15.27 -28.40 -19.14
CA MET A 613 -16.44 -27.53 -19.27
C MET A 613 -16.31 -26.26 -18.40
N MET A 614 -15.76 -26.39 -17.20
CA MET A 614 -15.45 -25.26 -16.31
C MET A 614 -14.45 -24.30 -16.96
N GLN A 615 -13.37 -24.82 -17.54
CA GLN A 615 -12.35 -24.00 -18.21
C GLN A 615 -12.90 -23.29 -19.45
N GLU A 616 -13.70 -23.96 -20.27
CA GLU A 616 -14.34 -23.35 -21.44
C GLU A 616 -15.28 -22.22 -21.05
N LEU A 617 -16.16 -22.47 -20.08
CA LEU A 617 -17.10 -21.45 -19.60
C LEU A 617 -16.39 -20.29 -18.88
N ALA A 618 -15.28 -20.55 -18.18
CA ALA A 618 -14.48 -19.51 -17.56
C ALA A 618 -13.86 -18.60 -18.64
N ARG A 619 -13.38 -19.16 -19.77
CA ARG A 619 -12.91 -18.37 -20.92
C ARG A 619 -14.02 -17.52 -21.52
N VAL A 620 -15.24 -18.07 -21.64
CA VAL A 620 -16.41 -17.30 -22.11
C VAL A 620 -16.72 -16.14 -21.15
N GLY A 621 -16.72 -16.37 -19.85
CA GLY A 621 -16.92 -15.32 -18.84
C GLY A 621 -15.85 -14.21 -18.94
N ILE A 622 -14.58 -14.60 -19.12
CA ILE A 622 -13.47 -13.66 -19.31
C ILE A 622 -13.65 -12.84 -20.60
N GLN A 623 -14.10 -13.47 -21.68
CA GLN A 623 -14.34 -12.78 -22.95
C GLN A 623 -15.49 -11.77 -22.82
N LEU A 624 -16.60 -12.16 -22.18
CA LEU A 624 -17.71 -11.26 -21.85
C LEU A 624 -17.21 -10.07 -21.02
N GLU A 625 -16.31 -10.28 -20.06
CA GLU A 625 -15.73 -9.20 -19.26
C GLU A 625 -14.89 -8.25 -20.14
N ARG A 626 -14.06 -8.79 -21.05
CA ARG A 626 -13.26 -7.98 -21.99
C ARG A 626 -14.13 -7.08 -22.86
N ASP A 627 -15.19 -7.64 -23.43
CA ASP A 627 -16.05 -6.92 -24.37
C ASP A 627 -16.81 -5.80 -23.65
N ASN A 628 -17.29 -6.07 -22.43
CA ASN A 628 -17.94 -5.06 -21.60
C ASN A 628 -16.96 -3.95 -21.13
N ILE A 629 -15.72 -4.31 -20.75
CA ILE A 629 -14.67 -3.31 -20.43
C ILE A 629 -14.39 -2.39 -21.62
N GLN A 630 -14.26 -2.96 -22.81
CA GLN A 630 -13.96 -2.22 -24.03
C GLN A 630 -15.10 -1.25 -24.36
N THR A 631 -16.35 -1.72 -24.29
CA THR A 631 -17.55 -0.91 -24.52
C THR A 631 -17.67 0.25 -23.52
N MET A 632 -17.46 -0.02 -22.23
CA MET A 632 -17.53 1.01 -21.18
C MET A 632 -16.40 2.04 -21.26
N PHE A 633 -15.25 1.68 -21.84
CA PHE A 633 -14.18 2.63 -22.12
C PHE A 633 -14.50 3.50 -23.34
N GLU A 634 -15.03 2.92 -24.42
CA GLU A 634 -15.40 3.67 -25.64
C GLU A 634 -16.51 4.68 -25.38
N THR A 635 -17.43 4.36 -24.47
CA THR A 635 -18.49 5.27 -24.00
C THR A 635 -18.02 6.29 -22.97
N GLY A 636 -16.74 6.24 -22.56
CA GLY A 636 -16.14 7.21 -21.64
C GLY A 636 -16.47 7.03 -20.16
N ARG A 637 -17.19 5.96 -19.78
CA ARG A 637 -17.60 5.69 -18.39
C ARG A 637 -16.50 5.09 -17.52
N ILE A 638 -15.45 4.55 -18.14
CA ILE A 638 -14.28 4.02 -17.42
C ILE A 638 -13.00 4.71 -17.89
N SER A 639 -12.17 5.11 -16.93
CA SER A 639 -10.88 5.72 -17.20
C SER A 639 -9.90 4.72 -17.81
N ARG A 640 -8.86 5.21 -18.52
CA ARG A 640 -7.79 4.34 -19.06
C ARG A 640 -7.07 3.55 -17.96
N GLN A 641 -7.06 4.08 -16.73
CA GLN A 641 -6.53 3.40 -15.55
C GLN A 641 -7.47 2.32 -15.04
N GLY A 642 -8.77 2.60 -14.93
CA GLY A 642 -9.80 1.61 -14.61
C GLY A 642 -9.80 0.43 -15.59
N MET A 643 -9.65 0.71 -16.90
CA MET A 643 -9.49 -0.35 -17.90
C MET A 643 -8.23 -1.20 -17.64
N LYS A 644 -7.07 -0.56 -17.39
CA LYS A 644 -5.81 -1.28 -17.12
C LYS A 644 -5.94 -2.18 -15.89
N GLU A 645 -6.61 -1.71 -14.85
CA GLU A 645 -6.85 -2.47 -13.63
C GLU A 645 -7.71 -3.71 -13.89
N MET A 646 -8.87 -3.55 -14.55
CA MET A 646 -9.73 -4.70 -14.88
C MET A 646 -9.06 -5.68 -15.85
N LYS A 647 -8.30 -5.18 -16.84
CA LYS A 647 -7.51 -6.04 -17.75
C LYS A 647 -6.41 -6.80 -17.02
N ARG A 648 -5.85 -6.24 -15.95
CA ARG A 648 -4.88 -6.92 -15.09
C ARG A 648 -5.54 -8.06 -14.31
N ASP A 649 -6.74 -7.85 -13.79
CA ASP A 649 -7.50 -8.90 -13.09
C ASP A 649 -7.84 -10.06 -14.03
N ILE A 650 -8.21 -9.76 -15.28
CA ILE A 650 -8.39 -10.77 -16.34
C ILE A 650 -7.10 -11.56 -16.59
N LEU A 651 -5.95 -10.89 -16.66
CA LEU A 651 -4.65 -11.54 -16.86
C LEU A 651 -4.31 -12.52 -15.73
N PHE A 652 -4.70 -12.24 -14.49
CA PHE A 652 -4.54 -13.18 -13.37
C PHE A 652 -5.47 -14.39 -13.52
N MET A 653 -6.74 -14.17 -13.85
CA MET A 653 -7.69 -15.28 -14.07
C MET A 653 -7.27 -16.17 -15.25
N GLU A 654 -6.71 -15.60 -16.32
CA GLU A 654 -6.15 -16.38 -17.44
C GLU A 654 -4.89 -17.17 -17.07
N HIS A 655 -4.10 -16.69 -16.11
CA HIS A 655 -2.92 -17.39 -15.63
C HIS A 655 -3.31 -18.63 -14.81
N ASP A 656 -4.27 -18.48 -13.89
CA ASP A 656 -4.80 -19.57 -13.08
C ASP A 656 -5.41 -20.68 -13.96
N LEU A 657 -6.08 -20.30 -15.06
CA LEU A 657 -6.61 -21.26 -16.05
C LEU A 657 -5.53 -22.01 -16.85
N ARG A 658 -4.28 -21.52 -16.89
CA ARG A 658 -3.17 -22.18 -17.61
C ARG A 658 -2.39 -23.15 -16.72
N GLU A 659 -2.25 -22.86 -15.43
CA GLU A 659 -1.54 -23.74 -14.49
C GLU A 659 -2.24 -25.08 -14.26
N GLU A 660 -3.57 -25.16 -14.45
CA GLU A 660 -4.33 -26.42 -14.36
C GLU A 660 -4.23 -27.32 -15.61
N THR A 661 -3.65 -26.81 -16.70
CA THR A 661 -3.49 -27.54 -17.98
C THR A 661 -2.07 -28.05 -18.24
N GLY A 662 -1.15 -27.85 -17.29
CA GLY A 662 0.28 -28.15 -17.40
C GLY A 662 0.73 -29.42 -16.68
#